data_AF-H1W5H9-F1
#
_entry.id   AF-H1W5H9-F1
#
_cell.length_a   1.000
_cell.length_b   1.000
_cell.length_c   1.000
_cell.angle_alpha   90.00
_cell.angle_beta   90.00
_cell.angle_gamma   90.00
#
_symmetry.space_group_name_H-M   'P 1'
#
loop_
_entity.id
_entity.type
_entity.pdbx_description
1 polymer ?
#
loop_
_entity_poly.entity_id
_entity_poly.type
_entity_poly.pdbx_seq_one_letter_code
_entity_poly.pdbx_strand_id
1 'polypeptide(L)'
;MRDIHHNFYLAFPPSRKLLLDAVSEWLHVENPSCRVFSTKTTGDWAAFTNPKIVAQGVIIVHEAATDTLRQFPGLLRLLTHSKSAAYVFWCIGESLQQHPLYPSIRSTHHQTEPGKVELTRFFPHGNAILVTPSFLVSEPRRAQQLFEWYKKTHDKPYNNQKIVAAANIVDYLRDLAFERSTYRDILLTEGDEQRQRSDVEREQAAQLAGLSKEDCTARFNTWAIVDGLRLPAQTSIVPDEQLEPIVLADQSIDANDEQSLVNWFGCWSQTRFDQFRKFHVLGTDGSSDTSHLIKACDIPFYPAGAGRDPGAEPRSDGPLLEPTASDPDHPRQPHDGVTKMLGGLAAHFFSTKLMELAKECDNARWCPFAKLYGFPVSYFKDIADTADSYGDFHRNFATFERWLEFPWPFFTQFLPGFRPPSDARGPPVFNTYFTLFYTPDEDSQCRPPTRHPWLAIWRVQAPHRPWEGTELLIWDIAAKDRFPTGDRFYESQLTSPQQHLIGMIREKGAAKHRGLDLKQVWIGGFDSVPTEYTSPIDVTLANLEAMMRDVKGYLPAIELLLSSRGFHKIYPGAAPAPRRPITPDGMDIDPIVRPQNHNGDGKIIFHPPRACRPIRHSRCENLFYKWVMNLDRRDKRKAYPYTFKPTLDWYQEQQVAENRNFEHINVSSWKRVFELVRIPPTSGKDSEGTRVESKK
;
A
#
# COMPACT_ATOMS: atom_id res chain seq x y z
N MET A 1 -33.81 -3.52 41.46
CA MET A 1 -33.42 -2.57 40.40
C MET A 1 -32.06 -3.04 39.90
N ARG A 2 -31.83 -3.19 38.58
CA ARG A 2 -30.50 -3.56 38.09
C ARG A 2 -29.60 -2.33 38.25
N ASP A 3 -28.46 -2.47 38.91
CA ASP A 3 -27.45 -1.42 38.96
C ASP A 3 -27.04 -1.06 37.52
N ILE A 4 -27.43 0.13 37.08
CA ILE A 4 -27.07 0.63 35.75
C ILE A 4 -25.73 1.32 35.90
N HIS A 5 -24.66 0.54 35.93
CA HIS A 5 -23.30 1.07 35.84
C HIS A 5 -23.02 1.58 34.42
N HIS A 6 -22.45 2.77 34.32
CA HIS A 6 -21.83 3.24 33.08
C HIS A 6 -20.60 2.38 32.79
N ASN A 7 -20.51 1.80 31.59
CA ASN A 7 -19.42 0.90 31.20
C ASN A 7 -18.63 1.54 30.08
N PHE A 8 -17.31 1.62 30.24
CA PHE A 8 -16.39 2.18 29.26
C PHE A 8 -15.37 1.14 28.84
N TYR A 9 -15.02 1.09 27.56
CA TYR A 9 -13.87 0.36 27.06
C TYR A 9 -12.89 1.35 26.42
N LEU A 10 -11.66 1.42 26.91
CA LEU A 10 -10.61 2.30 26.40
C LEU A 10 -9.65 1.51 25.50
N ALA A 11 -9.71 1.79 24.20
CA ALA A 11 -8.85 1.20 23.17
C ALA A 11 -7.69 2.15 22.82
N PHE A 12 -6.58 2.04 23.54
CA PHE A 12 -5.39 2.87 23.32
C PHE A 12 -4.18 1.99 22.99
N PRO A 13 -3.23 2.48 22.16
CA PRO A 13 -2.00 1.75 21.90
C PRO A 13 -1.07 1.80 23.14
N PRO A 14 -0.12 0.86 23.27
CA PRO A 14 0.83 0.85 24.40
C PRO A 14 1.61 2.15 24.56
N SER A 15 1.90 2.85 23.45
CA SER A 15 2.59 4.15 23.43
C SER A 15 1.80 5.29 24.09
N ARG A 16 0.49 5.12 24.31
CA ARG A 16 -0.42 6.15 24.89
C ARG A 16 -1.00 5.71 26.23
N LYS A 17 -0.31 4.84 26.96
CA LYS A 17 -0.74 4.34 28.29
C LYS A 17 -1.04 5.47 29.28
N LEU A 18 -0.23 6.53 29.31
CA LEU A 18 -0.44 7.66 30.23
C LEU A 18 -1.78 8.37 29.98
N LEU A 19 -2.14 8.57 28.70
CA LEU A 19 -3.43 9.17 28.35
C LEU A 19 -4.59 8.23 28.68
N LEU A 20 -4.44 6.92 28.46
CA LEU A 20 -5.43 5.92 28.90
C LEU A 20 -5.66 5.99 30.41
N ASP A 21 -4.57 6.02 31.21
CA ASP A 21 -4.65 6.09 32.66
C ASP A 21 -5.33 7.41 33.10
N ALA A 22 -4.98 8.55 32.48
CA ALA A 22 -5.62 9.84 32.75
C ALA A 22 -7.11 9.88 32.39
N VAL A 23 -7.51 9.34 31.23
CA VAL A 23 -8.93 9.24 30.83
C VAL A 23 -9.69 8.31 31.78
N SER A 24 -9.07 7.20 32.18
CA SER A 24 -9.67 6.28 33.15
C SER A 24 -9.90 6.95 34.50
N GLU A 25 -8.91 7.67 35.04
CA GLU A 25 -9.06 8.42 36.29
C GLU A 25 -10.14 9.50 36.17
N TRP A 26 -10.12 10.27 35.07
CA TRP A 26 -11.15 11.28 34.81
C TRP A 26 -12.57 10.68 34.82
N LEU A 27 -12.78 9.53 34.16
CA LEU A 27 -14.08 8.85 34.17
C LEU A 27 -14.52 8.40 35.58
N HIS A 28 -13.60 7.94 36.43
CA HIS A 28 -13.91 7.57 37.81
C HIS A 28 -14.16 8.78 38.71
N VAL A 29 -13.50 9.92 38.46
CA VAL A 29 -13.77 11.18 39.16
C VAL A 29 -15.18 11.67 38.85
N GLU A 30 -15.57 11.67 37.56
CA GLU A 30 -16.90 12.08 37.12
C GLU A 30 -18.00 11.10 37.55
N ASN A 31 -17.69 9.80 37.56
CA ASN A 31 -18.60 8.77 38.04
C ASN A 31 -17.86 7.63 38.76
N PRO A 32 -17.80 7.66 40.10
CA PRO A 32 -17.12 6.64 40.89
C PRO A 32 -17.72 5.23 40.75
N SER A 33 -18.97 5.13 40.28
CA SER A 33 -19.67 3.86 40.07
C SER A 33 -19.48 3.28 38.66
N CYS A 34 -18.73 3.94 37.77
CA CYS A 34 -18.50 3.43 36.43
C CYS A 34 -17.54 2.23 36.45
N ARG A 35 -17.61 1.41 35.39
CA ARG A 35 -16.67 0.32 35.15
C ARG A 35 -15.85 0.65 33.91
N VAL A 36 -14.54 0.74 34.07
CA VAL A 36 -13.61 1.01 32.97
C VAL A 36 -12.83 -0.26 32.65
N PHE A 37 -12.99 -0.73 31.42
CA PHE A 37 -12.24 -1.80 30.79
C PHE A 37 -11.23 -1.18 29.82
N SER A 38 -10.12 -1.85 29.50
CA SER A 38 -9.15 -1.28 28.57
C SER A 38 -8.25 -2.29 27.87
N THR A 39 -7.50 -1.83 26.87
CA THR A 39 -6.43 -2.62 26.21
C THR A 39 -5.24 -2.94 27.13
N LYS A 40 -5.15 -2.31 28.32
CA LYS A 40 -4.11 -2.56 29.32
C LYS A 40 -4.24 -3.93 29.99
N THR A 41 -5.47 -4.45 30.10
CA THR A 41 -5.76 -5.68 30.84
C THR A 41 -6.23 -6.77 29.88
N THR A 42 -5.52 -7.90 29.86
CA THR A 42 -5.90 -9.05 29.06
C THR A 42 -7.26 -9.60 29.49
N GLY A 43 -8.16 -9.83 28.53
CA GLY A 43 -9.50 -10.37 28.79
C GLY A 43 -10.60 -9.31 28.98
N ASP A 44 -10.25 -8.03 29.17
CA ASP A 44 -11.22 -6.95 29.36
C ASP A 44 -12.18 -6.80 28.17
N TRP A 45 -11.69 -6.99 26.95
CA TRP A 45 -12.56 -6.95 25.76
C TRP A 45 -13.61 -8.08 25.79
N ALA A 46 -13.20 -9.29 26.18
CA ALA A 46 -14.11 -10.42 26.29
C ALA A 46 -15.15 -10.20 27.40
N ALA A 47 -14.76 -9.58 28.51
CA ALA A 47 -15.68 -9.20 29.59
C ALA A 47 -16.66 -8.10 29.14
N PHE A 48 -16.16 -7.06 28.48
CA PHE A 48 -16.97 -5.93 27.99
C PHE A 48 -17.97 -6.34 26.90
N THR A 49 -17.60 -7.27 26.02
CA THR A 49 -18.49 -7.76 24.96
C THR A 49 -19.47 -8.83 25.41
N ASN A 50 -19.38 -9.29 26.65
CA ASN A 50 -20.31 -10.26 27.22
C ASN A 50 -21.61 -9.56 27.68
N PRO A 51 -22.76 -9.84 27.03
CA PRO A 51 -24.03 -9.17 27.36
C PRO A 51 -24.55 -9.50 28.76
N LYS A 52 -24.04 -10.57 29.40
CA LYS A 52 -24.35 -10.90 30.81
C LYS A 52 -23.63 -9.98 31.79
N ILE A 53 -22.51 -9.37 31.40
CA ILE A 53 -21.69 -8.49 32.22
C ILE A 53 -21.98 -7.03 31.88
N VAL A 54 -21.97 -6.69 30.60
CA VAL A 54 -22.17 -5.33 30.06
C VAL A 54 -23.29 -5.37 29.03
N ALA A 55 -24.46 -4.86 29.40
CA ALA A 55 -25.62 -4.76 28.50
C ALA A 55 -25.55 -3.56 27.54
N GLN A 56 -24.84 -2.51 27.94
CA GLN A 56 -24.62 -1.29 27.16
C GLN A 56 -23.32 -0.61 27.61
N GLY A 57 -22.64 0.08 26.71
CA GLY A 57 -21.38 0.73 27.04
C GLY A 57 -20.83 1.67 25.96
N VAL A 58 -19.82 2.44 26.34
CA VAL A 58 -19.12 3.39 25.48
C VAL A 58 -17.73 2.85 25.19
N ILE A 59 -17.34 2.83 23.93
CA ILE A 59 -16.01 2.44 23.49
C ILE A 59 -15.30 3.71 23.04
N ILE A 60 -14.15 4.02 23.65
CA ILE A 60 -13.34 5.19 23.32
C ILE A 60 -12.03 4.68 22.72
N VAL A 61 -11.76 5.08 21.49
CA VAL A 61 -10.63 4.61 20.69
C VAL A 61 -9.68 5.77 20.48
N HIS A 62 -8.40 5.57 20.78
CA HIS A 62 -7.39 6.56 20.44
C HIS A 62 -7.12 6.54 18.92
N GLU A 63 -6.88 7.69 18.29
CA GLU A 63 -6.66 7.77 16.83
C GLU A 63 -5.56 6.83 16.32
N ALA A 64 -4.46 6.69 17.05
CA ALA A 64 -3.38 5.75 16.70
C ALA A 64 -3.73 4.25 16.87
N ALA A 65 -4.92 3.91 17.37
CA ALA A 65 -5.41 2.54 17.53
C ALA A 65 -6.60 2.19 16.60
N THR A 66 -7.06 3.13 15.76
CA THR A 66 -8.23 2.92 14.88
C THR A 66 -8.07 1.70 13.97
N ASP A 67 -6.86 1.48 13.44
CA ASP A 67 -6.57 0.38 12.54
C ASP A 67 -6.67 -1.00 13.21
N THR A 68 -6.56 -1.05 14.54
CA THR A 68 -6.65 -2.29 15.32
C THR A 68 -8.08 -2.75 15.54
N LEU A 69 -9.09 -1.88 15.35
CA LEU A 69 -10.50 -2.23 15.52
C LEU A 69 -10.94 -3.39 14.62
N ARG A 70 -10.34 -3.51 13.43
CA ARG A 70 -10.60 -4.64 12.53
C ARG A 70 -10.27 -6.01 13.15
N GLN A 71 -9.52 -6.04 14.25
CA GLN A 71 -9.08 -7.26 14.95
C GLN A 71 -9.87 -7.51 16.23
N PHE A 72 -10.81 -6.63 16.61
CA PHE A 72 -11.54 -6.74 17.87
C PHE A 72 -12.62 -7.82 17.75
N PRO A 73 -12.46 -8.99 18.42
CA PRO A 73 -13.34 -10.12 18.17
C PRO A 73 -14.80 -9.79 18.49
N GLY A 74 -15.70 -10.08 17.55
CA GLY A 74 -17.13 -9.85 17.75
C GLY A 74 -17.56 -8.38 17.66
N LEU A 75 -16.71 -7.50 17.12
CA LEU A 75 -17.07 -6.09 16.87
C LEU A 75 -18.34 -5.97 16.03
N LEU A 76 -18.46 -6.76 14.95
CA LEU A 76 -19.67 -6.79 14.12
C LEU A 76 -20.95 -7.05 14.94
N ARG A 77 -20.88 -7.91 15.95
CA ARG A 77 -22.03 -8.22 16.83
C ARG A 77 -22.49 -6.97 17.61
N LEU A 78 -21.55 -6.13 18.04
CA LEU A 78 -21.87 -4.87 18.72
C LEU A 78 -22.46 -3.85 17.74
N LEU A 79 -21.94 -3.79 16.51
CA LEU A 79 -22.41 -2.87 15.47
C LEU A 79 -23.81 -3.23 14.94
N THR A 80 -24.12 -4.53 14.90
CA THR A 80 -25.40 -5.09 14.43
C THR A 80 -26.41 -5.36 15.55
N HIS A 81 -26.09 -4.99 16.79
CA HIS A 81 -26.98 -5.16 17.92
C HIS A 81 -28.37 -4.53 17.64
N SER A 82 -29.44 -5.23 18.02
CA SER A 82 -30.83 -4.85 17.71
C SER A 82 -31.19 -3.45 18.21
N LYS A 83 -30.58 -3.03 19.32
CA LYS A 83 -30.56 -1.65 19.80
C LYS A 83 -29.24 -1.00 19.41
N SER A 84 -29.23 -0.20 18.35
CA SER A 84 -28.04 0.49 17.84
C SER A 84 -27.40 1.44 18.86
N ALA A 85 -28.20 1.97 19.81
CA ALA A 85 -27.73 2.84 20.88
C ALA A 85 -27.08 2.09 22.07
N ALA A 86 -27.11 0.75 22.11
CA ALA A 86 -26.53 0.00 23.23
C ALA A 86 -25.01 0.14 23.32
N TYR A 87 -24.33 0.25 22.17
CA TYR A 87 -22.87 0.42 22.11
C TYR A 87 -22.51 1.64 21.29
N VAL A 88 -21.74 2.53 21.92
CA VAL A 88 -21.51 3.91 21.48
C VAL A 88 -20.00 4.08 21.31
N PHE A 89 -19.53 4.37 20.09
CA PHE A 89 -18.10 4.47 19.79
C PHE A 89 -17.65 5.92 19.61
N TRP A 90 -16.51 6.27 20.18
CA TRP A 90 -15.89 7.58 20.04
C TRP A 90 -14.41 7.41 19.73
N CYS A 91 -13.85 8.37 19.00
CA CYS A 91 -12.43 8.46 18.77
C CYS A 91 -11.88 9.74 19.41
N ILE A 92 -10.83 9.59 20.21
CA ILE A 92 -10.02 10.71 20.70
C ILE A 92 -8.84 10.87 19.75
N GLY A 93 -8.81 11.98 19.03
CA GLY A 93 -7.66 12.42 18.24
C GLY A 93 -6.84 13.44 19.02
N GLU A 94 -5.52 13.31 19.01
CA GLU A 94 -4.56 14.32 19.48
C GLU A 94 -4.00 15.15 18.31
N SER A 95 -4.58 14.97 17.11
CA SER A 95 -4.08 15.55 15.85
C SER A 95 -2.60 15.25 15.63
N LEU A 96 -2.21 13.97 15.79
CA LEU A 96 -0.82 13.51 15.61
C LEU A 96 -0.27 13.73 14.19
N GLN A 97 -1.15 14.01 13.23
CA GLN A 97 -0.84 14.30 11.84
C GLN A 97 -1.50 15.62 11.44
N GLN A 98 -0.90 16.35 10.50
CA GLN A 98 -1.48 17.59 9.96
C GLN A 98 -2.86 17.37 9.33
N HIS A 99 -3.08 16.17 8.77
CA HIS A 99 -4.34 15.73 8.19
C HIS A 99 -4.77 14.43 8.89
N PRO A 100 -5.38 14.50 10.08
CA PRO A 100 -5.83 13.30 10.79
C PRO A 100 -6.93 12.60 9.99
N LEU A 101 -7.01 11.27 10.12
CA LEU A 101 -8.01 10.44 9.44
C LEU A 101 -9.46 10.80 9.81
N TYR A 102 -9.65 11.43 10.98
CA TYR A 102 -10.97 11.69 11.56
C TYR A 102 -11.12 13.13 12.06
N PRO A 103 -12.31 13.76 11.89
CA PRO A 103 -13.37 13.33 10.99
C PRO A 103 -12.88 13.22 9.54
N SER A 104 -13.43 12.25 8.81
CA SER A 104 -13.04 11.95 7.42
C SER A 104 -13.54 13.02 6.45
N ILE A 105 -14.54 13.79 6.85
CA ILE A 105 -15.04 14.96 6.12
C ILE A 105 -14.59 16.20 6.88
N ARG A 106 -13.57 16.87 6.35
CA ARG A 106 -13.12 18.18 6.82
C ARG A 106 -13.26 19.16 5.68
N SER A 107 -13.73 20.37 5.98
CA SER A 107 -13.60 21.47 5.02
C SER A 107 -12.12 21.64 4.69
N THR A 108 -11.80 21.83 3.41
CA THR A 108 -10.43 22.11 2.91
C THR A 108 -9.80 23.33 3.59
N HIS A 109 -10.61 24.15 4.27
CA HIS A 109 -10.20 25.31 5.04
C HIS A 109 -9.96 25.06 6.54
N HIS A 110 -10.18 23.83 7.04
CA HIS A 110 -9.97 23.46 8.45
C HIS A 110 -8.71 22.62 8.65
N GLN A 111 -7.56 23.29 8.76
CA GLN A 111 -6.33 22.67 9.26
C GLN A 111 -6.43 22.51 10.79
N THR A 112 -6.15 21.31 11.31
CA THR A 112 -6.05 21.07 12.76
C THR A 112 -4.65 21.39 13.25
N GLU A 113 -4.57 22.21 14.29
CA GLU A 113 -3.31 22.44 15.00
C GLU A 113 -2.86 21.14 15.71
N PRO A 114 -1.62 20.67 15.52
CA PRO A 114 -1.11 19.50 16.23
C PRO A 114 -1.23 19.65 17.75
N GLY A 115 -1.64 18.59 18.44
CA GLY A 115 -1.88 18.61 19.89
C GLY A 115 -3.28 19.05 20.30
N LYS A 116 -4.14 19.48 19.36
CA LYS A 116 -5.56 19.70 19.65
C LYS A 116 -6.25 18.36 19.86
N VAL A 117 -6.85 18.20 21.04
CA VAL A 117 -7.70 17.05 21.36
C VAL A 117 -9.08 17.25 20.73
N GLU A 118 -9.48 16.33 19.86
CA GLU A 118 -10.78 16.31 19.20
C GLU A 118 -11.49 14.97 19.46
N LEU A 119 -12.79 15.03 19.76
CA LEU A 119 -13.62 13.84 19.97
C LEU A 119 -14.55 13.63 18.78
N THR A 120 -14.31 12.57 18.01
CA THR A 120 -15.11 12.24 16.82
C THR A 120 -16.02 11.05 17.09
N ARG A 121 -17.27 11.12 16.63
CA ARG A 121 -18.22 10.01 16.77
C ARG A 121 -17.86 8.90 15.80
N PHE A 122 -17.67 7.68 16.29
CA PHE A 122 -17.50 6.48 15.46
C PHE A 122 -18.80 5.67 15.39
N PHE A 123 -18.99 5.02 14.25
CA PHE A 123 -20.12 4.20 13.87
C PHE A 123 -21.47 4.85 14.24
N PRO A 124 -21.81 6.03 13.67
CA PRO A 124 -23.00 6.78 14.08
C PRO A 124 -24.30 6.09 13.63
N HIS A 125 -24.53 5.97 12.32
CA HIS A 125 -25.69 5.32 11.70
C HIS A 125 -25.35 4.99 10.24
N GLY A 126 -26.29 4.38 9.49
CA GLY A 126 -26.11 4.16 8.06
C GLY A 126 -25.37 2.87 7.67
N ASN A 127 -25.33 2.60 6.37
CA ASN A 127 -24.75 1.38 5.80
C ASN A 127 -23.94 1.68 4.54
N ALA A 128 -22.79 1.05 4.39
CA ALA A 128 -22.07 0.94 3.11
C ALA A 128 -22.11 -0.51 2.63
N ILE A 129 -22.50 -0.73 1.38
CA ILE A 129 -22.72 -2.07 0.81
C ILE A 129 -21.84 -2.22 -0.44
N LEU A 130 -20.76 -3.01 -0.33
CA LEU A 130 -19.99 -3.45 -1.47
C LEU A 130 -20.77 -4.51 -2.25
N VAL A 131 -21.02 -4.25 -3.53
CA VAL A 131 -21.61 -5.22 -4.46
C VAL A 131 -20.49 -5.95 -5.18
N THR A 132 -20.40 -7.27 -4.99
CA THR A 132 -19.32 -8.06 -5.61
C THR A 132 -19.67 -8.46 -7.04
N PRO A 133 -18.66 -8.64 -7.92
CA PRO A 133 -18.90 -9.10 -9.29
C PRO A 133 -19.54 -10.49 -9.32
N SER A 134 -19.17 -11.43 -8.43
CA SER A 134 -19.80 -12.76 -8.41
C SER A 134 -21.31 -12.66 -8.17
N PHE A 135 -21.76 -11.77 -7.28
CA PHE A 135 -23.19 -11.56 -7.01
C PHE A 135 -23.91 -10.98 -8.24
N LEU A 136 -23.30 -10.03 -8.95
CA LEU A 136 -23.87 -9.47 -10.18
C LEU A 136 -24.02 -10.52 -11.29
N VAL A 137 -23.07 -11.45 -11.35
CA VAL A 137 -23.08 -12.56 -12.30
C VAL A 137 -24.17 -13.57 -11.95
N SER A 138 -24.26 -13.97 -10.68
CA SER A 138 -25.05 -15.14 -10.26
C SER A 138 -26.49 -14.81 -9.86
N GLU A 139 -26.79 -13.59 -9.43
CA GLU A 139 -28.08 -13.22 -8.81
C GLU A 139 -28.73 -11.99 -9.49
N PRO A 140 -29.00 -12.05 -10.80
CA PRO A 140 -29.41 -10.87 -11.60
C PRO A 140 -30.72 -10.23 -11.12
N ARG A 141 -31.72 -11.04 -10.74
CA ARG A 141 -33.00 -10.53 -10.23
C ARG A 141 -32.84 -9.84 -8.87
N ARG A 142 -31.92 -10.33 -8.03
CA ARG A 142 -31.64 -9.72 -6.72
C ARG A 142 -30.78 -8.46 -6.86
N ALA A 143 -29.86 -8.44 -7.82
CA ALA A 143 -29.14 -7.23 -8.20
C ALA A 143 -30.12 -6.13 -8.63
N GLN A 144 -31.06 -6.44 -9.53
CA GLN A 144 -32.11 -5.48 -9.92
C GLN A 144 -32.90 -4.98 -8.71
N GLN A 145 -33.35 -5.89 -7.83
CA GLN A 145 -34.08 -5.53 -6.60
C GLN A 145 -33.29 -4.57 -5.70
N LEU A 146 -31.98 -4.80 -5.53
CA LEU A 146 -31.09 -3.93 -4.76
C LEU A 146 -31.01 -2.53 -5.38
N PHE A 147 -30.72 -2.45 -6.68
CA PHE A 147 -30.52 -1.16 -7.34
C PHE A 147 -31.83 -0.38 -7.52
N GLU A 148 -32.96 -1.04 -7.71
CA GLU A 148 -34.28 -0.39 -7.69
C GLU A 148 -34.62 0.20 -6.32
N TRP A 149 -34.32 -0.55 -5.25
CA TRP A 149 -34.48 -0.05 -3.89
C TRP A 149 -33.56 1.15 -3.66
N TYR A 150 -32.29 1.05 -4.05
CA TYR A 150 -31.31 2.11 -3.85
C TYR A 150 -31.67 3.39 -4.60
N LYS A 151 -32.08 3.29 -5.87
CA LYS A 151 -32.60 4.41 -6.67
C LYS A 151 -33.72 5.15 -5.94
N LYS A 152 -34.62 4.44 -5.23
CA LYS A 152 -35.75 5.04 -4.49
C LYS A 152 -35.35 5.62 -3.13
N THR A 153 -34.18 5.30 -2.60
CA THR A 153 -33.80 5.65 -1.22
C THR A 153 -32.62 6.60 -1.14
N HIS A 154 -31.69 6.60 -2.10
CA HIS A 154 -30.42 7.33 -2.00
C HIS A 154 -30.58 8.86 -1.89
N ASP A 155 -31.53 9.46 -2.60
CA ASP A 155 -31.79 10.92 -2.56
C ASP A 155 -32.49 11.40 -1.27
N LYS A 156 -32.89 10.49 -0.37
CA LYS A 156 -33.63 10.87 0.83
C LYS A 156 -32.67 11.46 1.86
N PRO A 157 -32.94 12.66 2.42
CA PRO A 157 -32.00 13.37 3.30
C PRO A 157 -31.65 12.63 4.59
N TYR A 158 -32.49 11.69 5.03
CA TYR A 158 -32.27 10.88 6.23
C TYR A 158 -31.65 9.50 5.92
N ASN A 159 -31.42 9.18 4.64
CA ASN A 159 -30.91 7.88 4.24
C ASN A 159 -29.39 7.91 4.09
N ASN A 160 -28.68 7.48 5.13
CA ASN A 160 -27.23 7.32 5.07
C ASN A 160 -26.86 5.91 4.56
N GLN A 161 -27.21 5.60 3.32
CA GLN A 161 -26.87 4.33 2.66
C GLN A 161 -26.04 4.62 1.42
N LYS A 162 -24.96 3.86 1.22
CA LYS A 162 -24.13 3.95 0.03
C LYS A 162 -23.91 2.57 -0.59
N ILE A 163 -24.02 2.50 -1.91
CA ILE A 163 -23.50 1.38 -2.69
C ILE A 163 -22.03 1.65 -2.99
N VAL A 164 -21.22 0.62 -2.84
CA VAL A 164 -19.80 0.62 -3.22
C VAL A 164 -19.60 -0.43 -4.31
N ALA A 165 -18.87 -0.10 -5.37
CA ALA A 165 -18.68 -0.97 -6.52
C ALA A 165 -17.32 -0.75 -7.21
N ALA A 166 -16.98 -1.63 -8.16
CA ALA A 166 -15.79 -1.47 -9.00
C ALA A 166 -15.85 -0.17 -9.83
N ALA A 167 -14.69 0.39 -10.17
CA ALA A 167 -14.58 1.69 -10.83
C ALA A 167 -15.38 1.80 -12.14
N ASN A 168 -15.39 0.72 -12.92
CA ASN A 168 -16.06 0.59 -14.21
C ASN A 168 -17.38 -0.21 -14.11
N ILE A 169 -18.09 -0.14 -12.99
CA ILE A 169 -19.34 -0.90 -12.75
C ILE A 169 -20.37 -0.76 -13.87
N VAL A 170 -20.49 0.42 -14.48
CA VAL A 170 -21.44 0.66 -15.59
C VAL A 170 -21.06 -0.16 -16.82
N ASP A 171 -19.79 -0.09 -17.24
CA ASP A 171 -19.29 -0.86 -18.39
C ASP A 171 -19.33 -2.36 -18.09
N TYR A 172 -19.01 -2.76 -16.86
CA TYR A 172 -19.09 -4.14 -16.40
C TYR A 172 -20.52 -4.70 -16.53
N LEU A 173 -21.52 -3.98 -16.02
CA LEU A 173 -22.93 -4.41 -16.09
C LEU A 173 -23.45 -4.44 -17.53
N ARG A 174 -23.08 -3.46 -18.35
CA ARG A 174 -23.40 -3.44 -19.78
C ARG A 174 -22.87 -4.69 -20.46
N ASP A 175 -21.57 -4.93 -20.32
CA ASP A 175 -20.87 -6.01 -21.02
C ASP A 175 -21.39 -7.38 -20.56
N LEU A 176 -21.63 -7.54 -19.25
CA LEU A 176 -22.27 -8.74 -18.69
C LEU A 176 -23.70 -8.95 -19.23
N ALA A 177 -24.51 -7.89 -19.36
CA ALA A 177 -25.86 -8.01 -19.91
C ALA A 177 -25.85 -8.47 -21.37
N PHE A 178 -24.97 -7.90 -22.21
CA PHE A 178 -24.81 -8.31 -23.60
C PHE A 178 -24.23 -9.73 -23.74
N GLU A 179 -23.21 -10.07 -22.96
CA GLU A 179 -22.60 -11.40 -22.94
C GLU A 179 -23.66 -12.48 -22.65
N ARG A 180 -24.41 -12.32 -21.55
CA ARG A 180 -25.42 -13.31 -21.13
C ARG A 180 -26.61 -13.38 -22.07
N SER A 181 -27.03 -12.25 -22.65
CA SER A 181 -28.07 -12.24 -23.69
C SER A 181 -27.63 -13.01 -24.94
N THR A 182 -26.40 -12.76 -25.40
CA THR A 182 -25.83 -13.46 -26.55
C THR A 182 -25.72 -14.96 -26.27
N TYR A 183 -25.29 -15.33 -25.06
CA TYR A 183 -25.18 -16.74 -24.68
C TYR A 183 -26.55 -17.44 -24.58
N ARG A 184 -27.58 -16.73 -24.12
CA ARG A 184 -28.98 -17.21 -24.19
C ARG A 184 -29.40 -17.45 -25.64
N ASP A 185 -29.16 -16.48 -26.52
CA ASP A 185 -29.54 -16.59 -27.94
C ASP A 185 -28.87 -17.79 -28.61
N ILE A 186 -27.57 -17.99 -28.35
CA ILE A 186 -26.81 -19.16 -28.80
C ILE A 186 -27.44 -20.46 -28.28
N LEU A 187 -27.72 -20.56 -26.97
CA LEU A 187 -28.31 -21.77 -26.38
C LEU A 187 -29.69 -22.11 -26.96
N LEU A 188 -30.47 -21.10 -27.34
CA LEU A 188 -31.79 -21.29 -27.93
C LEU A 188 -31.77 -21.56 -29.45
N THR A 189 -30.73 -21.09 -30.16
CA THR A 189 -30.63 -21.18 -31.64
C THR A 189 -29.68 -22.26 -32.13
N GLU A 190 -28.61 -22.59 -31.41
CA GLU A 190 -27.73 -23.71 -31.73
C GLU A 190 -28.51 -25.01 -31.51
N GLY A 191 -29.09 -25.51 -32.60
CA GLY A 191 -29.55 -26.87 -32.67
C GLY A 191 -28.35 -27.79 -32.54
N ASP A 192 -28.21 -28.47 -31.41
CA ASP A 192 -27.42 -29.69 -31.33
C ASP A 192 -27.94 -30.64 -32.42
N GLU A 193 -27.26 -30.72 -33.57
CA GLU A 193 -27.58 -31.70 -34.64
C GLU A 193 -27.55 -33.14 -34.10
N GLN A 194 -26.99 -33.35 -32.90
CA GLN A 194 -26.85 -34.63 -32.22
C GLN A 194 -27.91 -34.91 -31.14
N ARG A 195 -28.72 -33.92 -30.72
CA ARG A 195 -29.80 -34.10 -29.71
C ARG A 195 -30.98 -33.19 -30.03
N GLN A 196 -32.07 -33.77 -30.54
CA GLN A 196 -33.37 -33.12 -30.68
C GLN A 196 -33.95 -32.75 -29.31
N ARG A 197 -33.41 -31.70 -28.67
CA ARG A 197 -34.02 -31.08 -27.48
C ARG A 197 -35.23 -30.28 -27.91
N SER A 198 -36.35 -30.48 -27.21
CA SER A 198 -37.54 -29.64 -27.36
C SER A 198 -37.26 -28.21 -26.89
N ASP A 199 -38.06 -27.25 -27.37
CA ASP A 199 -37.96 -25.85 -26.93
C ASP A 199 -38.14 -25.71 -25.41
N VAL A 200 -38.96 -26.58 -24.79
CA VAL A 200 -39.17 -26.62 -23.34
C VAL A 200 -37.90 -27.03 -22.61
N GLU A 201 -37.17 -28.03 -23.11
CA GLU A 201 -35.90 -28.48 -22.51
C GLU A 201 -34.80 -27.43 -22.66
N ARG A 202 -34.78 -26.70 -23.78
CA ARG A 202 -33.84 -25.57 -23.99
C ARG A 202 -34.12 -24.42 -23.04
N GLU A 203 -35.39 -24.05 -22.86
CA GLU A 203 -35.77 -23.00 -21.91
C GLU A 203 -35.49 -23.43 -20.45
N GLN A 204 -35.75 -24.69 -20.10
CA GLN A 204 -35.37 -25.23 -18.78
C GLN A 204 -33.85 -25.19 -18.56
N ALA A 205 -33.06 -25.56 -19.58
CA ALA A 205 -31.60 -25.46 -19.51
C ALA A 205 -31.12 -24.00 -19.35
N ALA A 206 -31.72 -23.06 -20.09
CA ALA A 206 -31.44 -21.64 -19.94
C ALA A 206 -31.79 -21.13 -18.53
N GLN A 207 -32.92 -21.56 -17.98
CA GLN A 207 -33.35 -21.19 -16.63
C GLN A 207 -32.41 -21.74 -15.56
N LEU A 208 -31.98 -23.00 -15.69
CA LEU A 208 -31.00 -23.61 -14.78
C LEU A 208 -29.62 -22.93 -14.84
N ALA A 209 -29.26 -22.35 -15.99
CA ALA A 209 -28.03 -21.56 -16.16
C ALA A 209 -28.17 -20.08 -15.76
N GLY A 210 -29.32 -19.64 -15.21
CA GLY A 210 -29.56 -18.23 -14.86
C GLY A 210 -29.62 -17.29 -16.09
N LEU A 211 -30.02 -17.85 -17.23
CA LEU A 211 -30.18 -17.20 -18.52
C LEU A 211 -31.65 -17.14 -18.93
N SER A 212 -32.60 -17.20 -17.99
CA SER A 212 -34.02 -17.00 -18.33
C SER A 212 -34.24 -15.60 -18.93
N LYS A 213 -35.34 -15.40 -19.66
CA LYS A 213 -35.68 -14.08 -20.22
C LYS A 213 -35.76 -13.01 -19.12
N GLU A 214 -36.29 -13.37 -17.96
CA GLU A 214 -36.35 -12.46 -16.81
C GLU A 214 -34.97 -12.15 -16.25
N ASP A 215 -34.04 -13.11 -16.25
CA ASP A 215 -32.65 -12.88 -15.79
C ASP A 215 -31.88 -11.95 -16.72
N CYS A 216 -32.01 -12.12 -18.05
CA CYS A 216 -31.43 -11.20 -19.02
C CYS A 216 -32.04 -9.79 -18.87
N THR A 217 -33.37 -9.71 -18.74
CA THR A 217 -34.07 -8.44 -18.55
C THR A 217 -33.61 -7.75 -17.26
N ALA A 218 -33.44 -8.50 -16.17
CA ALA A 218 -32.95 -7.98 -14.91
C ALA A 218 -31.54 -7.39 -15.01
N ARG A 219 -30.65 -8.00 -15.80
CA ARG A 219 -29.30 -7.45 -16.05
C ARG A 219 -29.35 -6.12 -16.80
N PHE A 220 -30.12 -6.04 -17.88
CA PHE A 220 -30.31 -4.77 -18.62
C PHE A 220 -30.95 -3.68 -17.75
N ASN A 221 -31.98 -4.02 -16.97
CA ASN A 221 -32.61 -3.07 -16.05
C ASN A 221 -31.64 -2.58 -14.98
N THR A 222 -30.82 -3.49 -14.43
CA THR A 222 -29.79 -3.13 -13.44
C THR A 222 -28.78 -2.17 -14.04
N TRP A 223 -28.26 -2.47 -15.23
CA TRP A 223 -27.37 -1.57 -15.96
C TRP A 223 -27.99 -0.19 -16.16
N ALA A 224 -29.23 -0.12 -16.67
CA ALA A 224 -29.92 1.14 -16.93
C ALA A 224 -30.16 1.96 -15.63
N ILE A 225 -30.43 1.30 -14.51
CA ILE A 225 -30.55 1.98 -13.21
C ILE A 225 -29.22 2.58 -12.78
N VAL A 226 -28.13 1.81 -12.85
CA VAL A 226 -26.80 2.25 -12.41
C VAL A 226 -26.26 3.37 -13.31
N ASP A 227 -26.46 3.27 -14.62
CA ASP A 227 -26.08 4.32 -15.56
C ASP A 227 -26.83 5.64 -15.27
N GLY A 228 -28.14 5.53 -14.96
CA GLY A 228 -28.95 6.68 -14.57
C GLY A 228 -28.64 7.28 -13.19
N LEU A 229 -27.79 6.63 -12.38
CA LEU A 229 -27.30 7.16 -11.10
C LEU A 229 -25.98 7.94 -11.23
N ARG A 230 -25.39 8.04 -12.43
CA ARG A 230 -24.18 8.86 -12.65
C ARG A 230 -24.51 10.35 -12.56
N LEU A 231 -23.70 11.12 -11.82
CA LEU A 231 -23.80 12.59 -11.87
C LEU A 231 -23.41 13.10 -13.26
N PRO A 232 -24.10 14.13 -13.79
CA PRO A 232 -23.63 14.85 -14.96
C PRO A 232 -22.26 15.44 -14.70
N ALA A 233 -21.32 15.27 -15.62
CA ALA A 233 -19.92 15.75 -15.51
C ALA A 233 -19.76 17.27 -15.30
N GLN A 234 -20.85 18.04 -15.29
CA GLN A 234 -20.86 19.51 -15.23
C GLN A 234 -21.08 20.08 -13.82
N THR A 235 -21.38 19.26 -12.80
CA THR A 235 -21.80 19.77 -11.47
C THR A 235 -20.75 19.73 -10.35
N SER A 236 -19.54 19.22 -10.54
CA SER A 236 -18.54 19.20 -9.45
C SER A 236 -17.16 19.67 -9.89
N ILE A 237 -16.79 20.88 -9.45
CA ILE A 237 -15.45 21.48 -9.60
C ILE A 237 -14.45 20.78 -8.65
N VAL A 238 -14.94 19.97 -7.70
CA VAL A 238 -14.16 19.07 -6.82
C VAL A 238 -14.96 17.77 -6.65
N PRO A 239 -14.39 16.57 -6.88
CA PRO A 239 -15.06 15.32 -6.58
C PRO A 239 -15.25 15.21 -5.07
N ASP A 240 -16.48 15.37 -4.58
CA ASP A 240 -16.84 15.04 -3.21
C ASP A 240 -17.49 13.65 -3.23
N GLU A 241 -16.78 12.65 -2.69
CA GLU A 241 -17.25 11.27 -2.56
C GLU A 241 -18.62 11.18 -1.85
N GLN A 242 -18.98 12.18 -1.04
CA GLN A 242 -20.29 12.26 -0.40
C GLN A 242 -21.43 12.53 -1.38
N LEU A 243 -21.18 13.31 -2.43
CA LEU A 243 -22.17 13.68 -3.44
C LEU A 243 -22.40 12.56 -4.45
N GLU A 244 -21.43 11.64 -4.60
CA GLU A 244 -21.53 10.51 -5.52
C GLU A 244 -22.56 9.47 -5.02
N PRO A 245 -23.58 9.12 -5.84
CA PRO A 245 -24.55 8.09 -5.51
C PRO A 245 -23.90 6.73 -5.31
N ILE A 246 -22.81 6.43 -6.00
CA ILE A 246 -22.09 5.17 -5.87
C ILE A 246 -20.63 5.49 -5.59
N VAL A 247 -20.10 4.92 -4.50
CA VAL A 247 -18.67 4.98 -4.22
C VAL A 247 -17.96 3.99 -5.13
N LEU A 248 -17.00 4.48 -5.91
CA LEU A 248 -16.26 3.69 -6.87
C LEU A 248 -14.88 3.34 -6.30
N ALA A 249 -14.48 2.08 -6.47
CA ALA A 249 -13.12 1.63 -6.17
C ALA A 249 -12.09 2.31 -7.11
N ASP A 250 -10.82 2.18 -6.77
CA ASP A 250 -9.74 2.67 -7.63
C ASP A 250 -9.75 1.95 -9.00
N GLN A 251 -9.52 2.70 -10.08
CA GLN A 251 -9.47 2.17 -11.45
C GLN A 251 -8.32 1.16 -11.65
N SER A 252 -7.31 1.18 -10.78
CA SER A 252 -6.21 0.23 -10.76
C SER A 252 -6.63 -1.19 -10.36
N ILE A 253 -7.81 -1.36 -9.74
CA ILE A 253 -8.37 -2.67 -9.36
C ILE A 253 -9.31 -3.15 -10.49
N ASP A 254 -9.10 -4.38 -10.95
CA ASP A 254 -9.97 -4.98 -11.97
C ASP A 254 -11.35 -5.34 -11.38
N ALA A 255 -12.43 -5.12 -12.14
CA ALA A 255 -13.79 -5.44 -11.68
C ALA A 255 -14.02 -6.93 -11.42
N ASN A 256 -13.29 -7.81 -12.10
CA ASN A 256 -13.34 -9.25 -11.86
C ASN A 256 -12.44 -9.69 -10.69
N ASP A 257 -11.59 -8.81 -10.16
CA ASP A 257 -10.79 -9.10 -8.98
C ASP A 257 -11.58 -8.86 -7.69
N GLU A 258 -12.54 -9.76 -7.41
CA GLU A 258 -13.39 -9.68 -6.22
C GLU A 258 -12.59 -9.60 -4.92
N GLN A 259 -11.48 -10.34 -4.81
CA GLN A 259 -10.68 -10.37 -3.59
C GLN A 259 -10.01 -9.02 -3.34
N SER A 260 -9.45 -8.39 -4.38
CA SER A 260 -8.89 -7.04 -4.25
C SER A 260 -9.96 -6.01 -3.93
N LEU A 261 -11.15 -6.09 -4.53
CA LEU A 261 -12.28 -5.20 -4.20
C LEU A 261 -12.72 -5.32 -2.74
N VAL A 262 -12.83 -6.55 -2.22
CA VAL A 262 -13.19 -6.80 -0.82
C VAL A 262 -12.11 -6.31 0.14
N ASN A 263 -10.82 -6.51 -0.18
CA ASN A 263 -9.72 -6.02 0.64
C ASN A 263 -9.65 -4.50 0.65
N TRP A 264 -9.78 -3.88 -0.51
CA TRP A 264 -9.82 -2.42 -0.68
C TRP A 264 -10.99 -1.83 0.10
N PHE A 265 -12.19 -2.39 -0.03
CA PHE A 265 -13.37 -1.97 0.74
C PHE A 265 -13.13 -2.10 2.24
N GLY A 266 -12.39 -3.14 2.66
CA GLY A 266 -11.97 -3.31 4.03
C GLY A 266 -11.12 -2.17 4.55
N CYS A 267 -10.06 -1.78 3.84
CA CYS A 267 -9.24 -0.63 4.21
C CYS A 267 -9.99 0.70 4.09
N TRP A 268 -10.78 0.88 3.03
CA TRP A 268 -11.63 2.05 2.82
C TRP A 268 -12.60 2.23 3.99
N SER A 269 -13.28 1.17 4.44
CA SER A 269 -14.22 1.28 5.57
C SER A 269 -13.57 1.74 6.88
N GLN A 270 -12.29 1.41 7.12
CA GLN A 270 -11.53 1.83 8.30
C GLN A 270 -11.20 3.32 8.36
N THR A 271 -11.45 4.04 7.28
CA THR A 271 -11.24 5.49 7.19
C THR A 271 -12.58 6.25 7.20
N ARG A 272 -13.70 5.54 7.26
CA ARG A 272 -15.08 6.07 7.22
C ARG A 272 -15.89 5.61 8.43
N PHE A 273 -15.22 5.26 9.54
CA PHE A 273 -15.93 4.86 10.77
C PHE A 273 -16.81 5.99 11.32
N ASP A 274 -16.48 7.25 11.08
CA ASP A 274 -17.28 8.40 11.46
C ASP A 274 -18.49 8.65 10.54
N GLN A 275 -18.58 7.95 9.40
CA GLN A 275 -19.68 8.11 8.44
C GLN A 275 -20.73 7.01 8.56
N PHE A 276 -20.33 5.74 8.70
CA PHE A 276 -21.24 4.60 8.63
C PHE A 276 -21.19 3.71 9.89
N ARG A 277 -22.35 3.17 10.28
CA ARG A 277 -22.46 2.18 11.36
C ARG A 277 -22.10 0.77 10.89
N LYS A 278 -22.54 0.39 9.69
CA LYS A 278 -22.46 -0.99 9.21
C LYS A 278 -21.83 -1.04 7.82
N PHE A 279 -20.97 -2.03 7.64
CA PHE A 279 -20.30 -2.29 6.36
C PHE A 279 -20.64 -3.72 5.93
N HIS A 280 -21.10 -3.86 4.69
CA HIS A 280 -21.59 -5.12 4.15
C HIS A 280 -20.86 -5.44 2.86
N VAL A 281 -20.41 -6.69 2.73
CA VAL A 281 -20.01 -7.26 1.44
C VAL A 281 -21.11 -8.21 1.02
N LEU A 282 -21.75 -7.87 -0.10
CA LEU A 282 -22.83 -8.65 -0.69
C LEU A 282 -22.23 -9.76 -1.54
N GLY A 283 -22.02 -10.93 -0.93
CA GLY A 283 -21.33 -12.04 -1.55
C GLY A 283 -22.26 -13.13 -2.09
N THR A 284 -21.64 -14.10 -2.76
CA THR A 284 -22.28 -15.33 -3.26
C THR A 284 -22.08 -16.51 -2.31
N ASP A 285 -23.06 -17.41 -2.28
CA ASP A 285 -22.95 -18.74 -1.67
C ASP A 285 -22.76 -19.80 -2.76
N GLY A 286 -22.37 -21.02 -2.38
CA GLY A 286 -22.08 -22.12 -3.32
C GLY A 286 -23.28 -22.68 -4.08
N SER A 287 -24.46 -22.04 -4.02
CA SER A 287 -25.69 -22.54 -4.64
C SER A 287 -25.99 -21.96 -6.03
N SER A 288 -25.21 -20.97 -6.50
CA SER A 288 -25.49 -20.24 -7.74
C SER A 288 -24.39 -20.41 -8.79
N ASP A 289 -24.75 -20.26 -10.07
CA ASP A 289 -23.75 -20.22 -11.15
C ASP A 289 -22.98 -18.90 -11.13
N THR A 290 -21.68 -18.99 -10.86
CA THR A 290 -20.75 -17.86 -10.78
C THR A 290 -19.78 -17.82 -11.97
N SER A 291 -20.05 -18.55 -13.06
CA SER A 291 -19.22 -18.57 -14.26
C SER A 291 -19.61 -17.47 -15.25
N HIS A 292 -18.67 -16.82 -15.94
CA HIS A 292 -18.94 -15.93 -17.07
C HIS A 292 -17.73 -15.86 -18.04
N LEU A 293 -17.90 -15.18 -19.17
CA LEU A 293 -16.86 -15.03 -20.20
C LEU A 293 -16.20 -13.65 -20.13
N ILE A 294 -14.86 -13.64 -20.06
CA ILE A 294 -14.04 -12.43 -20.13
C ILE A 294 -13.42 -12.33 -21.53
N LYS A 295 -13.65 -11.23 -22.24
CA LYS A 295 -13.08 -11.04 -23.59
C LYS A 295 -11.56 -10.94 -23.52
N ALA A 296 -10.88 -11.39 -24.56
CA ALA A 296 -9.42 -11.38 -24.61
C ALA A 296 -8.80 -9.97 -24.47
N CYS A 297 -9.48 -8.94 -25.00
CA CYS A 297 -9.08 -7.54 -24.84
C CYS A 297 -9.25 -7.01 -23.41
N ASP A 298 -10.10 -7.65 -22.61
CA ASP A 298 -10.41 -7.20 -21.25
C ASP A 298 -9.58 -7.94 -20.19
N ILE A 299 -8.69 -8.85 -20.60
CA ILE A 299 -7.77 -9.52 -19.68
C ILE A 299 -6.77 -8.49 -19.15
N PRO A 300 -6.69 -8.30 -17.82
CA PRO A 300 -5.81 -7.29 -17.25
C PRO A 300 -4.33 -7.66 -17.37
N PHE A 301 -3.49 -6.63 -17.44
CA PHE A 301 -2.05 -6.75 -17.29
C PHE A 301 -1.65 -6.46 -15.83
N TYR A 302 -0.94 -7.40 -15.20
CA TYR A 302 -0.36 -7.21 -13.88
C TYR A 302 1.17 -7.07 -13.99
N PRO A 303 1.78 -6.07 -13.33
CA PRO A 303 3.23 -5.90 -13.31
C PRO A 303 3.93 -7.03 -12.54
N ALA A 304 5.22 -7.21 -12.80
CA ALA A 304 6.03 -8.20 -12.09
C ALA A 304 6.03 -7.91 -10.58
N GLY A 305 5.78 -8.94 -9.77
CA GLY A 305 5.72 -8.81 -8.31
C GLY A 305 4.34 -8.43 -7.76
N ALA A 306 3.33 -8.14 -8.59
CA ALA A 306 1.98 -7.82 -8.13
C ALA A 306 1.35 -8.90 -7.25
N GLY A 307 1.73 -10.18 -7.43
CA GLY A 307 1.29 -11.30 -6.60
C GLY A 307 1.95 -11.41 -5.22
N ARG A 308 2.99 -10.62 -4.90
CA ARG A 308 3.75 -10.75 -3.65
C ARG A 308 2.99 -10.07 -2.51
N ASP A 309 2.38 -10.87 -1.64
CA ASP A 309 1.64 -10.40 -0.48
C ASP A 309 2.56 -9.94 0.67
N PRO A 310 2.70 -8.62 0.92
CA PRO A 310 3.57 -8.10 1.98
C PRO A 310 3.06 -8.41 3.40
N GLY A 311 1.79 -8.78 3.53
CA GLY A 311 1.14 -9.08 4.81
C GLY A 311 1.22 -10.55 5.22
N ALA A 312 1.68 -11.42 4.32
CA ALA A 312 1.94 -12.84 4.57
C ALA A 312 3.37 -13.11 5.09
N GLU A 313 4.28 -12.15 4.94
CA GLU A 313 5.69 -12.31 5.35
C GLU A 313 5.84 -12.37 6.89
N PRO A 314 6.60 -13.34 7.45
CA PRO A 314 6.81 -13.47 8.89
C PRO A 314 7.29 -12.17 9.53
N ARG A 315 6.74 -11.82 10.70
CA ARG A 315 7.39 -10.81 11.55
C ARG A 315 8.76 -11.36 11.95
N SER A 316 9.82 -10.67 11.58
CA SER A 316 11.12 -10.81 12.23
C SER A 316 11.08 -10.14 13.62
N ASP A 317 10.11 -10.54 14.44
CA ASP A 317 10.04 -10.20 15.86
C ASP A 317 10.29 -11.49 16.63
N GLY A 318 11.49 -11.60 17.22
CA GLY A 318 11.84 -12.70 18.10
C GLY A 318 10.80 -12.84 19.22
N PRO A 319 10.42 -14.06 19.62
CA PRO A 319 9.46 -14.24 20.70
C PRO A 319 10.07 -13.74 22.02
N LEU A 320 9.40 -12.77 22.65
CA LEU A 320 9.46 -12.56 24.10
C LEU A 320 9.02 -13.86 24.77
N LEU A 321 9.97 -14.64 25.28
CA LEU A 321 9.69 -15.76 26.18
C LEU A 321 9.64 -15.26 27.61
N GLU A 322 8.54 -15.57 28.30
CA GLU A 322 8.42 -15.47 29.75
C GLU A 322 9.46 -16.35 30.45
N PRO A 323 9.88 -15.99 31.69
CA PRO A 323 10.92 -16.69 32.41
C PRO A 323 10.36 -17.94 33.10
N THR A 324 10.72 -19.11 32.59
CA THR A 324 10.59 -20.36 33.37
C THR A 324 11.94 -21.05 33.49
N ALA A 325 12.42 -21.07 34.73
CA ALA A 325 13.28 -22.04 35.41
C ALA A 325 14.36 -22.78 34.59
N SER A 326 15.60 -22.41 34.92
CA SER A 326 16.86 -23.14 34.85
C SER A 326 16.83 -24.67 34.81
N ASP A 327 17.67 -25.24 33.94
CA ASP A 327 18.57 -26.35 34.28
C ASP A 327 19.94 -26.15 33.58
N PRO A 328 21.09 -26.36 34.25
CA PRO A 328 22.42 -26.05 33.75
C PRO A 328 23.10 -27.31 33.22
N ASP A 329 23.52 -27.29 31.95
CA ASP A 329 24.77 -27.90 31.48
C ASP A 329 24.77 -27.93 29.95
N HIS A 330 25.40 -26.92 29.34
CA HIS A 330 26.30 -27.10 28.20
C HIS A 330 27.05 -25.79 27.92
N PRO A 331 28.34 -25.86 27.52
CA PRO A 331 29.21 -24.69 27.44
C PRO A 331 28.76 -23.72 26.35
N ARG A 332 28.63 -22.46 26.76
CA ARG A 332 28.27 -21.29 25.95
C ARG A 332 29.25 -21.08 24.79
N GLN A 333 28.74 -21.13 23.55
CA GLN A 333 29.27 -20.35 22.44
C GLN A 333 28.42 -19.08 22.30
N PRO A 334 29.03 -17.88 22.23
CA PRO A 334 28.31 -16.65 21.99
C PRO A 334 28.17 -16.40 20.49
N HIS A 335 26.93 -16.33 20.00
CA HIS A 335 26.63 -15.54 18.80
C HIS A 335 25.40 -14.68 19.08
N ASP A 336 25.72 -13.48 19.56
CA ASP A 336 24.84 -12.33 19.73
C ASP A 336 24.46 -11.69 18.38
N GLY A 337 23.22 -11.20 18.29
CA GLY A 337 22.89 -9.87 17.73
C GLY A 337 22.75 -9.70 16.21
N VAL A 338 21.52 -9.75 15.69
CA VAL A 338 21.17 -9.03 14.44
C VAL A 338 20.43 -7.76 14.81
N THR A 339 21.21 -6.69 14.96
CA THR A 339 20.79 -5.37 15.44
C THR A 339 20.13 -4.59 14.28
N LYS A 340 18.87 -4.18 14.42
CA LYS A 340 18.32 -3.04 13.64
C LYS A 340 19.24 -1.85 13.90
N MET A 341 19.92 -1.36 12.87
CA MET A 341 21.03 -0.44 13.11
C MET A 341 20.55 1.00 13.41
N LEU A 342 19.27 1.33 13.20
CA LEU A 342 18.69 2.65 13.48
C LEU A 342 17.30 2.57 14.11
N GLY A 343 17.11 3.30 15.22
CA GLY A 343 15.84 3.42 15.96
C GLY A 343 14.84 4.45 15.40
N GLY A 344 15.14 5.11 14.27
CA GLY A 344 14.28 6.09 13.62
C GLY A 344 14.87 6.70 12.34
N LEU A 345 14.04 7.42 11.57
CA LEU A 345 14.40 8.04 10.27
C LEU A 345 14.70 9.55 10.36
N ALA A 346 14.81 10.09 11.57
CA ALA A 346 15.21 11.49 11.78
C ALA A 346 16.73 11.67 11.63
N ALA A 347 17.17 12.86 11.19
CA ALA A 347 18.57 13.17 10.90
C ALA A 347 19.56 12.78 12.02
N HIS A 348 19.18 13.01 13.28
CA HIS A 348 20.04 12.75 14.44
C HIS A 348 20.39 11.26 14.62
N PHE A 349 19.51 10.35 14.20
CA PHE A 349 19.81 8.91 14.23
C PHE A 349 20.94 8.56 13.25
N PHE A 350 20.96 9.20 12.07
CA PHE A 350 22.05 9.02 11.11
C PHE A 350 23.34 9.69 11.56
N SER A 351 23.26 10.91 12.10
CA SER A 351 24.44 11.68 12.51
C SER A 351 25.29 10.95 13.54
N THR A 352 24.70 10.33 14.56
CA THR A 352 25.45 9.55 15.55
C THR A 352 26.25 8.43 14.89
N LYS A 353 25.59 7.61 14.07
CA LYS A 353 26.20 6.47 13.37
C LYS A 353 27.26 6.90 12.35
N LEU A 354 27.00 7.98 11.59
CA LEU A 354 27.97 8.52 10.62
C LEU A 354 29.19 9.13 11.34
N MET A 355 29.00 9.78 12.49
CA MET A 355 30.12 10.30 13.28
C MET A 355 30.94 9.20 13.93
N GLU A 356 30.31 8.13 14.41
CA GLU A 356 31.00 6.94 14.92
C GLU A 356 31.83 6.28 13.82
N LEU A 357 31.23 6.03 12.64
CA LEU A 357 31.94 5.47 11.50
C LEU A 357 33.07 6.39 11.02
N ALA A 358 32.85 7.71 10.98
CA ALA A 358 33.90 8.67 10.63
C ALA A 358 35.07 8.62 11.62
N LYS A 359 34.78 8.52 12.93
CA LYS A 359 35.79 8.42 13.98
C LYS A 359 36.56 7.09 13.93
N GLU A 360 35.87 5.99 13.64
CA GLU A 360 36.49 4.68 13.45
C GLU A 360 37.45 4.68 12.25
N CYS A 361 37.03 5.26 11.13
CA CYS A 361 37.82 5.34 9.90
C CYS A 361 38.94 6.39 9.95
N ASP A 362 38.85 7.37 10.85
CA ASP A 362 39.91 8.35 11.11
C ASP A 362 41.14 7.72 11.80
N ASN A 363 41.04 6.49 12.29
CA ASN A 363 42.20 5.70 12.69
C ASN A 363 43.01 5.29 11.45
N ALA A 364 44.30 5.64 11.43
CA ALA A 364 45.23 5.47 10.30
C ALA A 364 45.41 4.03 9.74
N ARG A 365 44.77 3.02 10.35
CA ARG A 365 44.85 1.61 9.94
C ARG A 365 43.95 1.24 8.77
N TRP A 366 42.81 1.91 8.56
CA TRP A 366 41.80 1.47 7.59
C TRP A 366 41.81 2.32 6.32
N CYS A 367 41.63 3.65 6.44
CA CYS A 367 41.54 4.53 5.28
C CYS A 367 42.25 5.88 5.50
N PRO A 368 43.59 5.92 5.42
CA PRO A 368 44.34 7.14 5.71
C PRO A 368 44.14 8.25 4.67
N PHE A 369 43.43 8.01 3.55
CA PHE A 369 43.27 8.98 2.46
C PHE A 369 41.82 9.40 2.19
N ALA A 370 40.87 8.84 2.93
CA ALA A 370 39.45 9.09 2.77
C ALA A 370 38.82 9.70 4.04
N LYS A 371 37.75 10.47 3.88
CA LYS A 371 36.97 11.04 4.98
C LYS A 371 35.46 10.87 4.72
N LEU A 372 34.68 10.76 5.79
CA LEU A 372 33.22 10.70 5.75
C LEU A 372 32.61 12.03 6.23
N TYR A 373 31.58 12.51 5.54
CA TYR A 373 30.73 13.57 6.06
C TYR A 373 29.80 13.01 7.16
N GLY A 374 29.97 13.50 8.39
CA GLY A 374 29.23 13.01 9.55
C GLY A 374 27.75 13.42 9.62
N PHE A 375 27.23 14.14 8.62
CA PHE A 375 25.85 14.63 8.61
C PHE A 375 25.11 14.13 7.36
N PRO A 376 23.86 13.63 7.49
CA PRO A 376 23.08 13.23 6.33
C PRO A 376 22.66 14.47 5.52
N VAL A 377 22.73 14.38 4.19
CA VAL A 377 22.41 15.50 3.27
C VAL A 377 21.05 15.28 2.63
N SER A 378 20.22 16.33 2.54
CA SER A 378 18.88 16.21 1.94
C SER A 378 18.42 17.39 1.07
N TYR A 379 18.82 18.62 1.35
CA TYR A 379 18.13 19.81 0.80
C TYR A 379 18.96 20.50 -0.28
N PHE A 380 18.36 20.81 -1.44
CA PHE A 380 19.08 21.32 -2.63
C PHE A 380 18.33 22.32 -3.54
N LYS A 381 17.02 22.53 -3.37
CA LYS A 381 16.23 23.54 -4.12
C LYS A 381 15.55 24.51 -3.15
N ASP A 382 14.33 24.20 -2.73
CA ASP A 382 13.57 25.00 -1.77
C ASP A 382 13.76 24.43 -0.36
N ILE A 383 14.83 24.85 0.32
CA ILE A 383 15.20 24.30 1.63
C ILE A 383 14.09 24.55 2.66
N ALA A 384 13.41 25.71 2.62
CA ALA A 384 12.38 26.05 3.59
C ALA A 384 11.12 25.22 3.35
N ASP A 385 10.56 25.27 2.13
CA ASP A 385 9.35 24.52 1.80
C ASP A 385 9.57 23.01 1.90
N THR A 386 10.73 22.52 1.45
CA THR A 386 11.06 21.09 1.57
C THR A 386 11.20 20.72 3.03
N ALA A 387 12.05 21.38 3.85
CA ALA A 387 12.22 21.00 5.25
C ALA A 387 10.90 21.09 6.05
N ASP A 388 10.11 22.14 5.82
CA ASP A 388 8.82 22.36 6.48
C ASP A 388 7.80 21.29 6.08
N SER A 389 7.77 20.86 4.80
CA SER A 389 6.91 19.76 4.33
C SER A 389 7.20 18.42 5.01
N TYR A 390 8.44 18.20 5.48
CA TYR A 390 8.85 17.03 6.24
C TYR A 390 8.79 17.21 7.76
N GLY A 391 8.35 18.37 8.26
CA GLY A 391 8.35 18.69 9.69
C GLY A 391 9.75 18.81 10.31
N ASP A 392 10.80 19.03 9.49
CA ASP A 392 12.18 19.26 9.94
C ASP A 392 12.41 20.73 10.27
N PHE A 393 11.63 21.28 11.21
CA PHE A 393 11.67 22.69 11.58
C PHE A 393 13.04 23.15 12.11
N HIS A 394 13.82 22.20 12.64
CA HIS A 394 15.18 22.45 13.15
C HIS A 394 16.26 22.27 12.09
N ARG A 395 15.88 21.92 10.84
CA ARG A 395 16.79 21.76 9.68
C ARG A 395 17.95 20.83 10.00
N ASN A 396 17.63 19.67 10.57
CA ASN A 396 18.61 18.73 11.08
C ASN A 396 19.38 18.01 9.95
N PHE A 397 18.87 17.99 8.72
CA PHE A 397 19.63 17.54 7.55
C PHE A 397 20.49 18.66 6.96
N ALA A 398 21.69 18.30 6.48
CA ALA A 398 22.57 19.24 5.79
C ALA A 398 22.07 19.57 4.37
N THR A 399 22.41 20.77 3.89
CA THR A 399 22.19 21.19 2.50
C THR A 399 23.37 20.78 1.62
N PHE A 400 23.15 20.77 0.31
CA PHE A 400 24.19 20.47 -0.67
C PHE A 400 25.33 21.51 -0.64
N GLU A 401 25.01 22.78 -0.40
CA GLU A 401 26.00 23.85 -0.23
C GLU A 401 26.84 23.63 1.03
N ARG A 402 26.19 23.34 2.16
CA ARG A 402 26.89 23.06 3.43
C ARG A 402 27.77 21.83 3.33
N TRP A 403 27.33 20.83 2.57
CA TRP A 403 28.12 19.66 2.24
C TRP A 403 29.36 20.05 1.41
N LEU A 404 29.23 20.88 0.37
CA LEU A 404 30.35 21.29 -0.49
C LEU A 404 31.36 22.22 0.23
N GLU A 405 30.88 23.01 1.19
CA GLU A 405 31.72 23.87 2.03
C GLU A 405 32.58 23.07 3.01
N PHE A 406 32.11 21.90 3.46
CA PHE A 406 32.79 21.11 4.47
C PHE A 406 34.12 20.44 4.06
N PRO A 407 34.26 19.76 2.90
CA PRO A 407 35.46 19.01 2.59
C PRO A 407 36.67 19.93 2.53
N TRP A 408 37.80 19.46 3.08
CA TRP A 408 39.09 20.12 2.87
C TRP A 408 39.49 20.01 1.40
N PRO A 409 40.31 20.94 0.88
CA PRO A 409 40.96 20.71 -0.41
C PRO A 409 41.69 19.37 -0.41
N PHE A 410 41.62 18.61 -1.52
CA PHE A 410 42.41 17.38 -1.62
C PHE A 410 43.90 17.69 -1.47
N PHE A 411 44.63 16.86 -0.71
CA PHE A 411 46.04 17.06 -0.36
C PHE A 411 46.92 16.02 -1.07
N THR A 412 47.95 16.47 -1.80
CA THR A 412 48.94 15.58 -2.43
C THR A 412 50.36 16.09 -2.31
N GLN A 413 51.28 15.16 -2.12
CA GLN A 413 52.73 15.40 -2.21
C GLN A 413 53.24 15.58 -3.65
N PHE A 414 52.42 15.28 -4.65
CA PHE A 414 52.82 15.27 -6.07
C PHE A 414 52.46 16.55 -6.84
N LEU A 415 51.70 17.48 -6.25
CA LEU A 415 51.39 18.77 -6.89
C LEU A 415 52.53 19.76 -6.65
N PRO A 416 53.16 20.30 -7.71
CA PRO A 416 54.20 21.32 -7.57
C PRO A 416 53.65 22.54 -6.81
N GLY A 417 54.32 22.93 -5.71
CA GLY A 417 53.94 24.09 -4.91
C GLY A 417 52.87 23.85 -3.84
N PHE A 418 52.38 22.62 -3.69
CA PHE A 418 51.40 22.30 -2.65
C PHE A 418 52.07 22.02 -1.30
N ARG A 419 51.80 22.86 -0.29
CA ARG A 419 52.13 22.58 1.11
C ARG A 419 50.84 22.54 1.91
N PRO A 420 50.53 21.43 2.62
CA PRO A 420 49.39 21.43 3.53
C PRO A 420 49.59 22.55 4.58
N PRO A 421 48.53 23.29 4.96
CA PRO A 421 48.62 24.29 6.02
C PRO A 421 49.22 23.67 7.28
N SER A 422 50.12 24.38 7.97
CA SER A 422 50.86 23.90 9.15
C SER A 422 49.95 23.42 10.29
N ASP A 423 48.70 23.88 10.33
CA ASP A 423 47.71 23.55 11.37
C ASP A 423 46.75 22.42 10.96
N ALA A 424 46.88 21.86 9.75
CA ALA A 424 46.01 20.80 9.26
C ALA A 424 46.35 19.46 9.92
N ARG A 425 45.54 19.04 10.90
CA ARG A 425 45.54 17.69 11.50
C ARG A 425 44.98 16.60 10.55
N GLY A 426 45.35 16.67 9.28
CA GLY A 426 44.90 15.77 8.22
C GLY A 426 46.01 14.79 7.80
N PRO A 427 45.64 13.67 7.15
CA PRO A 427 46.63 12.77 6.59
C PRO A 427 47.44 13.45 5.46
N PRO A 428 48.69 13.03 5.23
CA PRO A 428 49.57 13.63 4.21
C PRO A 428 49.04 13.49 2.78
N VAL A 429 48.10 12.56 2.56
CA VAL A 429 47.38 12.38 1.29
C VAL A 429 45.89 12.23 1.60
N PHE A 430 45.06 13.15 1.12
CA PHE A 430 43.60 13.10 1.23
C PHE A 430 43.00 13.30 -0.15
N ASN A 431 42.28 12.30 -0.66
CA ASN A 431 41.87 12.30 -2.06
C ASN A 431 40.46 11.75 -2.31
N THR A 432 39.73 11.34 -1.27
CA THR A 432 38.42 10.70 -1.41
C THR A 432 37.49 11.15 -0.29
N TYR A 433 36.25 11.46 -0.62
CA TYR A 433 35.25 11.97 0.31
C TYR A 433 33.92 11.25 0.16
N PHE A 434 33.44 10.62 1.23
CA PHE A 434 32.19 9.85 1.29
C PHE A 434 31.08 10.66 1.93
N THR A 435 29.84 10.48 1.46
CA THR A 435 28.66 11.14 2.04
C THR A 435 27.39 10.35 1.81
N LEU A 436 26.52 10.33 2.82
CA LEU A 436 25.16 9.81 2.73
C LEU A 436 24.18 10.91 2.34
N PHE A 437 23.42 10.67 1.28
CA PHE A 437 22.29 11.49 0.86
C PHE A 437 20.98 10.75 1.17
N TYR A 438 20.01 11.47 1.71
CA TYR A 438 18.67 10.99 2.00
C TYR A 438 17.64 12.02 1.55
N THR A 439 17.44 12.07 0.23
CA THR A 439 16.78 13.16 -0.48
C THR A 439 15.33 12.82 -0.81
N PRO A 440 14.42 13.80 -0.93
CA PRO A 440 13.08 13.59 -1.46
C PRO A 440 13.10 12.87 -2.81
N ASP A 441 12.24 11.88 -2.97
CA ASP A 441 11.97 11.21 -4.22
C ASP A 441 10.89 11.97 -4.97
N GLU A 442 11.28 12.77 -5.96
CA GLU A 442 10.36 13.62 -6.73
C GLU A 442 9.31 12.80 -7.52
N ASP A 443 9.57 11.51 -7.76
CA ASP A 443 8.64 10.59 -8.43
C ASP A 443 7.59 10.01 -7.46
N SER A 444 7.72 10.29 -6.15
CA SER A 444 6.82 9.80 -5.12
C SER A 444 5.48 10.54 -5.14
N GLN A 445 4.39 9.76 -5.16
CA GLN A 445 3.02 10.30 -5.05
C GLN A 445 2.62 10.61 -3.59
N CYS A 446 3.48 10.28 -2.61
CA CYS A 446 3.25 10.60 -1.20
C CYS A 446 3.45 12.10 -0.92
N ARG A 447 2.73 12.63 0.08
CA ARG A 447 2.95 13.99 0.60
C ARG A 447 3.22 13.93 2.12
N PRO A 448 4.44 14.29 2.58
CA PRO A 448 5.60 14.67 1.77
C PRO A 448 6.17 13.49 0.97
N PRO A 449 6.93 13.74 -0.11
CA PRO A 449 7.50 12.68 -0.95
C PRO A 449 8.33 11.69 -0.12
N THR A 450 8.35 10.41 -0.46
CA THR A 450 9.24 9.45 0.23
C THR A 450 10.70 9.87 0.07
N ARG A 451 11.57 9.59 1.05
CA ARG A 451 13.01 9.91 0.94
C ARG A 451 13.79 8.70 0.44
N HIS A 452 14.68 8.95 -0.52
CA HIS A 452 15.50 7.97 -1.20
C HIS A 452 16.96 8.03 -0.71
N PRO A 453 17.54 6.93 -0.20
CA PRO A 453 18.92 6.91 0.28
C PRO A 453 19.93 6.53 -0.82
N TRP A 454 21.00 7.30 -0.94
CA TRP A 454 22.10 7.03 -1.88
C TRP A 454 23.42 7.62 -1.35
N LEU A 455 24.55 7.20 -1.91
CA LEU A 455 25.88 7.68 -1.52
C LEU A 455 26.50 8.51 -2.63
N ALA A 456 27.17 9.60 -2.24
CA ALA A 456 28.08 10.32 -3.12
C ALA A 456 29.51 10.15 -2.63
N ILE A 457 30.41 9.80 -3.54
CA ILE A 457 31.82 9.63 -3.27
C ILE A 457 32.60 10.52 -4.23
N TRP A 458 33.09 11.64 -3.74
CA TRP A 458 33.87 12.58 -4.52
C TRP A 458 35.35 12.32 -4.31
N ARG A 459 36.08 11.98 -5.36
CA ARG A 459 37.51 11.64 -5.25
C ARG A 459 38.33 12.22 -6.38
N VAL A 460 39.64 12.28 -6.19
CA VAL A 460 40.60 12.59 -7.26
C VAL A 460 40.60 11.45 -8.27
N GLN A 461 40.60 11.80 -9.56
CA GLN A 461 40.69 10.83 -10.64
C GLN A 461 42.08 10.19 -10.66
N ALA A 462 42.14 8.86 -10.78
CA ALA A 462 43.38 8.10 -10.85
C ALA A 462 44.41 8.55 -9.78
N PRO A 463 44.09 8.43 -8.47
CA PRO A 463 44.85 9.06 -7.38
C PRO A 463 46.30 8.58 -7.24
N HIS A 464 46.69 7.54 -8.00
CA HIS A 464 48.03 6.98 -8.12
C HIS A 464 48.91 7.69 -9.17
N ARG A 465 48.36 8.63 -9.96
CA ARG A 465 49.03 9.46 -10.96
C ARG A 465 49.07 10.92 -10.52
N PRO A 466 49.79 11.82 -11.21
CA PRO A 466 49.58 13.25 -11.05
C PRO A 466 48.10 13.61 -11.18
N TRP A 467 47.62 14.48 -10.29
CA TRP A 467 46.20 14.79 -10.17
C TRP A 467 45.79 15.79 -11.24
N GLU A 468 44.96 15.35 -12.20
CA GLU A 468 44.49 16.16 -13.34
C GLU A 468 43.01 16.56 -13.23
N GLY A 469 42.29 15.97 -12.27
CA GLY A 469 40.88 16.23 -12.07
C GLY A 469 40.27 15.35 -10.97
N THR A 470 38.96 15.48 -10.81
CA THR A 470 38.14 14.69 -9.88
C THR A 470 37.14 13.83 -10.63
N GLU A 471 36.64 12.82 -9.94
CA GLU A 471 35.52 11.99 -10.36
C GLU A 471 34.50 11.85 -9.22
N LEU A 472 33.22 11.73 -9.59
CA LEU A 472 32.12 11.53 -8.68
C LEU A 472 31.55 10.13 -8.89
N LEU A 473 31.55 9.31 -7.84
CA LEU A 473 30.90 8.01 -7.86
C LEU A 473 29.62 8.11 -7.04
N ILE A 474 28.50 7.84 -7.70
CA ILE A 474 27.19 7.74 -7.07
C ILE A 474 26.92 6.25 -6.86
N TRP A 475 26.61 5.85 -5.64
CA TRP A 475 26.10 4.51 -5.38
C TRP A 475 24.64 4.63 -4.97
N ASP A 476 23.75 4.00 -5.74
CA ASP A 476 22.31 4.13 -5.57
C ASP A 476 21.68 2.73 -5.49
N ILE A 477 20.95 2.48 -4.40
CA ILE A 477 20.27 1.19 -4.21
C ILE A 477 19.23 0.91 -5.30
N ALA A 478 18.63 1.95 -5.88
CA ALA A 478 17.68 1.84 -6.97
C ALA A 478 18.34 1.83 -8.37
N ALA A 479 19.68 1.78 -8.46
CA ALA A 479 20.39 1.81 -9.75
C ALA A 479 19.94 0.66 -10.67
N LYS A 480 19.82 -0.56 -10.15
CA LYS A 480 19.39 -1.73 -10.93
C LYS A 480 17.99 -1.57 -11.51
N ASP A 481 17.07 -1.01 -10.73
CA ASP A 481 15.68 -0.81 -11.13
C ASP A 481 15.53 0.35 -12.13
N ARG A 482 16.35 1.41 -11.95
CA ARG A 482 16.38 2.58 -12.84
C ARG A 482 17.07 2.30 -14.17
N PHE A 483 17.99 1.34 -14.19
CA PHE A 483 18.83 1.00 -15.34
C PHE A 483 18.81 -0.50 -15.68
N PRO A 484 17.64 -1.10 -16.00
CA PRO A 484 17.51 -2.56 -16.12
C PRO A 484 18.14 -3.16 -17.41
N THR A 485 18.34 -2.35 -18.45
CA THR A 485 18.74 -2.83 -19.80
C THR A 485 19.74 -1.92 -20.54
N GLY A 486 20.40 -0.99 -19.85
CA GLY A 486 21.28 -0.01 -20.50
C GLY A 486 22.74 -0.44 -20.57
N ASP A 487 23.35 -0.37 -21.77
CA ASP A 487 24.82 -0.46 -21.94
C ASP A 487 25.53 0.89 -21.77
N ARG A 488 24.77 2.00 -21.83
CA ARG A 488 25.26 3.38 -21.67
C ARG A 488 24.26 4.20 -20.87
N PHE A 489 24.77 4.92 -19.89
CA PHE A 489 23.97 5.71 -18.96
C PHE A 489 24.27 7.20 -19.11
N TYR A 490 23.25 8.04 -19.08
CA TYR A 490 23.36 9.48 -19.29
C TYR A 490 22.90 10.25 -18.06
N GLU A 491 23.44 11.46 -17.86
CA GLU A 491 23.10 12.30 -16.70
C GLU A 491 21.61 12.62 -16.60
N SER A 492 20.92 12.81 -17.73
CA SER A 492 19.48 13.07 -17.75
C SER A 492 18.63 11.94 -17.16
N GLN A 493 19.21 10.74 -16.98
CA GLN A 493 18.53 9.57 -16.44
C GLN A 493 18.72 9.42 -14.92
N LEU A 494 19.62 10.21 -14.30
CA LEU A 494 19.82 10.24 -12.85
C LEU A 494 18.67 10.99 -12.15
N THR A 495 18.52 10.85 -10.83
CA THR A 495 17.51 11.61 -10.07
C THR A 495 17.80 13.12 -10.10
N SER A 496 16.77 13.97 -9.92
CA SER A 496 16.98 15.43 -9.88
C SER A 496 18.02 15.86 -8.82
N PRO A 497 18.02 15.31 -7.57
CA PRO A 497 19.09 15.58 -6.60
C PRO A 497 20.48 15.19 -7.09
N GLN A 498 20.64 14.04 -7.76
CA GLN A 498 21.94 13.60 -8.31
C GLN A 498 22.42 14.50 -9.44
N GLN A 499 21.53 14.88 -10.37
CA GLN A 499 21.85 15.83 -11.44
C GLN A 499 22.27 17.20 -10.87
N HIS A 500 21.58 17.68 -9.84
CA HIS A 500 21.93 18.91 -9.16
C HIS A 500 23.31 18.84 -8.49
N LEU A 501 23.65 17.72 -7.82
CA LEU A 501 24.97 17.50 -7.24
C LEU A 501 26.09 17.63 -8.29
N ILE A 502 25.91 16.98 -9.44
CA ILE A 502 26.88 17.01 -10.55
C ILE A 502 27.06 18.44 -11.05
N GLY A 503 25.96 19.17 -11.28
CA GLY A 503 26.00 20.57 -11.70
C GLY A 503 26.75 21.45 -10.70
N MET A 504 26.44 21.31 -9.42
CA MET A 504 27.08 22.08 -8.34
C MET A 504 28.58 21.81 -8.25
N ILE A 505 29.02 20.55 -8.36
CA ILE A 505 30.45 20.20 -8.33
C ILE A 505 31.17 20.76 -9.58
N ARG A 506 30.54 20.76 -10.75
CA ARG A 506 31.13 21.38 -11.95
C ARG A 506 31.30 22.88 -11.81
N GLU A 507 30.31 23.56 -11.24
CA GLU A 507 30.32 25.01 -11.07
C GLU A 507 31.32 25.46 -9.99
N LYS A 508 31.30 24.80 -8.82
CA LYS A 508 31.99 25.28 -7.61
C LYS A 508 33.18 24.42 -7.20
N GLY A 509 33.31 23.21 -7.74
CA GLY A 509 34.34 22.24 -7.34
C GLY A 509 35.75 22.68 -7.70
N ALA A 510 35.97 23.31 -8.86
CA ALA A 510 37.29 23.79 -9.27
C ALA A 510 37.80 24.95 -8.39
N ALA A 511 36.90 25.79 -7.87
CA ALA A 511 37.25 26.83 -6.88
C ALA A 511 37.66 26.21 -5.53
N LYS A 512 36.99 25.12 -5.14
CA LYS A 512 37.24 24.36 -3.91
C LYS A 512 38.54 23.55 -3.99
N HIS A 513 38.79 22.91 -5.12
CA HIS A 513 39.97 22.10 -5.42
C HIS A 513 40.72 22.72 -6.60
N ARG A 514 41.47 23.80 -6.31
CA ARG A 514 42.18 24.60 -7.32
C ARG A 514 42.84 23.73 -8.39
N GLY A 515 42.34 23.81 -9.62
CA GLY A 515 42.90 23.12 -10.78
C GLY A 515 42.42 21.68 -11.00
N LEU A 516 41.45 21.18 -10.21
CA LEU A 516 40.91 19.82 -10.34
C LEU A 516 39.41 19.86 -10.69
N ASP A 517 39.09 19.96 -11.98
CA ASP A 517 37.69 19.92 -12.45
C ASP A 517 37.08 18.52 -12.32
N LEU A 518 35.75 18.43 -12.31
CA LEU A 518 35.05 17.15 -12.43
C LEU A 518 35.18 16.61 -13.86
N LYS A 519 35.96 15.54 -14.02
CA LYS A 519 36.19 14.88 -15.33
C LYS A 519 35.23 13.74 -15.58
N GLN A 520 34.81 13.02 -14.54
CA GLN A 520 34.03 11.80 -14.70
C GLN A 520 32.95 11.62 -13.64
N VAL A 521 31.82 11.04 -14.06
CA VAL A 521 30.76 10.56 -13.17
C VAL A 521 30.54 9.06 -13.36
N TRP A 522 30.29 8.35 -12.28
CA TRP A 522 30.02 6.91 -12.23
C TRP A 522 28.73 6.64 -11.45
N ILE A 523 28.01 5.59 -11.83
CA ILE A 523 26.84 5.06 -11.11
C ILE A 523 27.09 3.59 -10.72
N GLY A 524 26.90 3.26 -9.45
CA GLY A 524 26.98 1.90 -8.90
C GLY A 524 25.70 1.52 -8.17
N GLY A 525 25.64 0.28 -7.68
CA GLY A 525 24.45 -0.28 -7.00
C GLY A 525 23.72 -1.38 -7.79
N PHE A 526 24.31 -1.83 -8.91
CA PHE A 526 23.80 -2.97 -9.70
C PHE A 526 24.01 -4.31 -8.99
N ASP A 527 25.14 -4.42 -8.29
CA ASP A 527 25.55 -5.58 -7.50
C ASP A 527 25.73 -5.13 -6.04
N SER A 528 24.65 -5.18 -5.26
CA SER A 528 24.72 -4.94 -3.81
C SER A 528 25.22 -6.21 -3.11
N VAL A 529 26.09 -6.06 -2.10
CA VAL A 529 26.48 -7.18 -1.22
C VAL A 529 25.19 -7.83 -0.67
N PRO A 530 25.07 -9.17 -0.65
CA PRO A 530 23.98 -9.83 0.04
C PRO A 530 23.97 -9.37 1.49
N THR A 531 22.92 -8.65 1.88
CA THR A 531 22.76 -8.20 3.26
C THR A 531 21.46 -8.77 3.82
N GLU A 532 21.46 -9.07 5.10
CA GLU A 532 20.26 -9.51 5.83
C GLU A 532 19.26 -8.35 6.04
N TYR A 533 19.63 -7.15 5.62
CA TYR A 533 18.83 -5.94 5.73
C TYR A 533 17.86 -5.80 4.55
N THR A 534 16.60 -5.47 4.87
CA THR A 534 15.53 -5.30 3.87
C THR A 534 15.15 -3.83 3.63
N SER A 535 15.59 -2.93 4.50
CA SER A 535 15.31 -1.49 4.39
C SER A 535 16.34 -0.79 3.49
N PRO A 536 15.92 0.02 2.49
CA PRO A 536 16.85 0.68 1.58
C PRO A 536 17.95 1.49 2.28
N ILE A 537 17.61 2.17 3.37
CA ILE A 537 18.57 2.99 4.12
C ILE A 537 19.59 2.14 4.89
N ASP A 538 19.19 0.98 5.42
CA ASP A 538 20.10 0.07 6.13
C ASP A 538 21.08 -0.59 5.14
N VAL A 539 20.60 -0.98 3.96
CA VAL A 539 21.45 -1.51 2.88
C VAL A 539 22.44 -0.45 2.41
N THR A 540 22.00 0.80 2.21
CA THR A 540 22.88 1.92 1.82
C THR A 540 23.95 2.18 2.89
N LEU A 541 23.60 2.14 4.18
CA LEU A 541 24.55 2.32 5.28
C LEU A 541 25.52 1.14 5.43
N ALA A 542 25.05 -0.10 5.24
CA ALA A 542 25.90 -1.28 5.27
C ALA A 542 26.93 -1.24 4.12
N ASN A 543 26.51 -0.79 2.92
CA ASN A 543 27.44 -0.59 1.80
C ASN A 543 28.42 0.55 2.08
N LEU A 544 27.99 1.66 2.70
CA LEU A 544 28.89 2.73 3.13
C LEU A 544 29.97 2.20 4.10
N GLU A 545 29.57 1.45 5.11
CA GLU A 545 30.47 0.85 6.10
C GLU A 545 31.46 -0.14 5.45
N ALA A 546 30.96 -1.01 4.55
CA ALA A 546 31.80 -1.95 3.82
C ALA A 546 32.83 -1.23 2.92
N MET A 547 32.38 -0.22 2.16
CA MET A 547 33.26 0.58 1.31
C MET A 547 34.31 1.34 2.14
N MET A 548 33.93 1.89 3.28
CA MET A 548 34.85 2.62 4.15
C MET A 548 35.85 1.72 4.89
N ARG A 549 35.52 0.45 5.12
CA ARG A 549 36.47 -0.53 5.68
C ARG A 549 37.46 -1.06 4.65
N ASP A 550 37.09 -1.10 3.37
CA ASP A 550 37.98 -1.51 2.26
C ASP A 550 37.84 -0.60 1.02
N VAL A 551 38.25 0.66 1.16
CA VAL A 551 38.11 1.64 0.05
C VAL A 551 38.87 1.20 -1.19
N LYS A 552 40.02 0.52 -1.04
CA LYS A 552 40.81 0.07 -2.20
C LYS A 552 40.16 -1.09 -2.95
N GLY A 553 39.51 -2.01 -2.23
CA GLY A 553 38.80 -3.13 -2.84
C GLY A 553 37.49 -2.70 -3.51
N TYR A 554 36.71 -1.83 -2.89
CA TYR A 554 35.43 -1.37 -3.45
C TYR A 554 35.58 -0.25 -4.48
N LEU A 555 36.50 0.68 -4.25
CA LEU A 555 36.74 1.84 -5.11
C LEU A 555 38.18 1.86 -5.63
N PRO A 556 38.56 0.91 -6.50
CA PRO A 556 39.91 0.86 -7.05
C PRO A 556 40.31 2.15 -7.77
N ALA A 557 41.60 2.48 -7.72
CA ALA A 557 42.16 3.70 -8.30
C ALA A 557 42.26 3.65 -9.84
N ILE A 558 42.09 2.47 -10.45
CA ILE A 558 42.20 2.24 -11.89
C ILE A 558 40.79 2.13 -12.47
N GLU A 559 40.49 2.95 -13.49
CA GLU A 559 39.18 3.04 -14.14
C GLU A 559 38.64 1.67 -14.59
N LEU A 560 39.48 0.85 -15.22
CA LEU A 560 39.08 -0.47 -15.72
C LEU A 560 38.57 -1.42 -14.62
N LEU A 561 39.05 -1.23 -13.38
CA LEU A 561 38.67 -2.04 -12.22
C LEU A 561 37.40 -1.53 -11.53
N LEU A 562 36.94 -0.31 -11.82
CA LEU A 562 35.67 0.19 -11.31
C LEU A 562 34.50 -0.53 -11.98
N SER A 563 34.60 -0.75 -13.29
CA SER A 563 33.59 -1.50 -14.05
C SER A 563 33.41 -2.92 -13.53
N SER A 564 34.49 -3.61 -13.16
CA SER A 564 34.41 -4.95 -12.57
C SER A 564 33.88 -4.96 -11.13
N ARG A 565 33.69 -3.78 -10.51
CA ARG A 565 33.08 -3.59 -9.18
C ARG A 565 31.66 -3.03 -9.27
N GLY A 566 31.03 -3.11 -10.46
CA GLY A 566 29.64 -2.72 -10.67
C GLY A 566 29.41 -1.21 -10.84
N PHE A 567 30.47 -0.42 -11.04
CA PHE A 567 30.36 1.01 -11.37
C PHE A 567 30.38 1.22 -12.88
N HIS A 568 29.39 1.93 -13.40
CA HIS A 568 29.25 2.23 -14.81
C HIS A 568 29.42 3.72 -15.08
N LYS A 569 30.02 4.02 -16.23
CA LYS A 569 30.32 5.39 -16.64
C LYS A 569 29.05 6.15 -17.04
N ILE A 570 28.86 7.34 -16.49
CA ILE A 570 27.78 8.26 -16.86
C ILE A 570 28.31 9.25 -17.92
N TYR A 571 27.56 9.39 -19.01
CA TYR A 571 27.85 10.32 -20.09
C TYR A 571 27.11 11.65 -19.88
N PRO A 572 27.79 12.80 -20.07
CA PRO A 572 27.15 14.10 -19.96
C PRO A 572 25.98 14.30 -20.92
N GLY A 573 24.94 15.00 -20.45
CA GLY A 573 23.81 15.43 -21.28
C GLY A 573 22.64 14.45 -21.35
N ALA A 574 21.78 14.66 -22.35
CA ALA A 574 20.58 13.86 -22.56
C ALA A 574 20.89 12.56 -23.30
N ALA A 575 20.20 11.48 -22.92
CA ALA A 575 20.22 10.25 -23.70
C ALA A 575 19.83 10.55 -25.17
N PRO A 576 20.55 9.98 -26.16
CA PRO A 576 20.19 10.14 -27.57
C PRO A 576 18.72 9.75 -27.75
N ALA A 577 17.94 10.57 -28.45
CA ALA A 577 16.58 10.22 -28.81
C ALA A 577 16.59 8.82 -29.44
N PRO A 578 15.68 7.91 -29.06
CA PRO A 578 15.65 6.57 -29.62
C PRO A 578 15.63 6.70 -31.13
N ARG A 579 16.70 6.25 -31.79
CA ARG A 579 16.75 6.19 -33.24
C ARG A 579 15.59 5.30 -33.65
N ARG A 580 14.53 5.90 -34.22
CA ARG A 580 13.51 5.14 -34.92
C ARG A 580 14.26 4.23 -35.90
N PRO A 581 14.06 2.91 -35.87
CA PRO A 581 14.67 2.05 -36.86
C PRO A 581 14.13 2.47 -38.22
N ILE A 582 14.97 3.12 -39.01
CA ILE A 582 14.82 3.15 -40.45
C ILE A 582 15.03 1.69 -40.86
N THR A 583 13.97 1.07 -41.37
CA THR A 583 14.01 -0.25 -41.99
C THR A 583 14.96 -0.27 -43.18
N PRO A 584 15.84 -1.28 -43.27
CA PRO A 584 16.16 -1.89 -44.54
C PRO A 584 15.78 -3.37 -44.53
N ASP A 585 15.40 -3.85 -45.71
CA ASP A 585 14.87 -5.16 -46.05
C ASP A 585 15.55 -6.39 -45.41
N GLY A 586 14.73 -7.43 -45.25
CA GLY A 586 15.12 -8.79 -45.59
C GLY A 586 15.59 -9.67 -44.44
N MET A 587 14.64 -10.34 -43.79
CA MET A 587 14.47 -11.81 -43.77
C MET A 587 13.84 -12.29 -42.46
N ASP A 588 12.75 -13.02 -42.64
CA ASP A 588 12.05 -13.96 -41.74
C ASP A 588 12.51 -14.08 -40.29
N ILE A 589 11.59 -13.76 -39.37
CA ILE A 589 10.95 -14.71 -38.44
C ILE A 589 9.62 -14.08 -37.97
N ASP A 590 8.55 -14.86 -38.08
CA ASP A 590 7.15 -14.47 -37.88
C ASP A 590 6.79 -13.91 -36.48
N PRO A 591 5.72 -13.09 -36.39
CA PRO A 591 5.43 -12.22 -35.25
C PRO A 591 4.50 -12.87 -34.21
N ILE A 592 4.84 -12.71 -32.92
CA ILE A 592 3.82 -12.75 -31.86
C ILE A 592 3.17 -11.35 -31.81
N VAL A 593 2.03 -11.24 -32.48
CA VAL A 593 1.08 -10.13 -32.38
C VAL A 593 0.74 -9.91 -30.91
N ARG A 594 1.25 -8.82 -30.32
CA ARG A 594 0.70 -8.25 -29.09
C ARG A 594 -0.55 -7.45 -29.48
N PRO A 595 -1.76 -7.78 -28.99
CA PRO A 595 -2.90 -6.88 -29.12
C PRO A 595 -2.60 -5.59 -28.35
N GLN A 596 -2.73 -4.47 -29.04
CA GLN A 596 -2.79 -3.15 -28.44
C GLN A 596 -4.04 -3.09 -27.56
N ASN A 597 -3.86 -3.03 -26.24
CA ASN A 597 -4.89 -2.50 -25.36
C ASN A 597 -4.65 -1.00 -25.19
N HIS A 598 -5.62 -0.21 -25.63
CA HIS A 598 -5.75 1.20 -25.29
C HIS A 598 -6.20 1.32 -23.82
N ASN A 599 -5.25 1.16 -22.89
CA ASN A 599 -5.18 1.84 -21.58
C ASN A 599 -3.92 1.33 -20.87
N GLY A 600 -2.88 2.16 -20.87
CA GLY A 600 -1.50 1.80 -20.52
C GLY A 600 -1.18 1.72 -19.03
N ASP A 601 -2.15 1.48 -18.14
CA ASP A 601 -1.92 1.41 -16.70
C ASP A 601 -2.06 -0.04 -16.20
N GLY A 602 -0.98 -0.57 -15.62
CA GLY A 602 -1.00 -1.91 -15.02
C GLY A 602 -2.00 -2.02 -13.87
N LYS A 603 -2.72 -3.14 -13.79
CA LYS A 603 -3.62 -3.43 -12.66
C LYS A 603 -2.83 -3.84 -11.42
N ILE A 604 -3.38 -3.55 -10.26
CA ILE A 604 -2.79 -3.91 -8.96
C ILE A 604 -3.59 -5.03 -8.29
N ILE A 605 -2.93 -5.76 -7.39
CA ILE A 605 -3.61 -6.62 -6.43
C ILE A 605 -3.67 -5.87 -5.10
N PHE A 606 -4.88 -5.70 -4.58
CA PHE A 606 -5.06 -5.16 -3.24
C PHE A 606 -5.02 -6.31 -2.24
N HIS A 607 -3.89 -6.46 -1.55
CA HIS A 607 -3.65 -7.58 -0.64
C HIS A 607 -4.48 -7.47 0.66
N PRO A 608 -4.81 -8.62 1.30
CA PRO A 608 -5.48 -8.60 2.59
C PRO A 608 -4.57 -8.00 3.67
N PRO A 609 -5.14 -7.45 4.76
CA PRO A 609 -4.38 -6.94 5.90
C PRO A 609 -3.40 -7.97 6.46
N ARG A 610 -2.32 -7.51 7.09
CA ARG A 610 -1.30 -8.41 7.65
C ARG A 610 -1.88 -9.41 8.66
N ALA A 611 -1.37 -10.64 8.63
CA ALA A 611 -1.72 -11.70 9.57
C ALA A 611 -1.11 -11.49 10.96
N CYS A 612 -1.83 -11.89 12.00
CA CYS A 612 -1.29 -11.98 13.35
C CYS A 612 -0.42 -13.24 13.46
N ARG A 613 0.91 -13.09 13.37
CA ARG A 613 1.93 -14.16 13.48
C ARG A 613 1.83 -15.20 12.34
N PRO A 614 2.46 -14.96 11.18
CA PRO A 614 2.49 -15.92 10.08
C PRO A 614 3.37 -17.11 10.48
N ILE A 615 2.75 -18.27 10.76
CA ILE A 615 3.46 -19.52 11.08
C ILE A 615 3.68 -20.35 9.80
N ARG A 616 2.93 -20.06 8.73
CA ARG A 616 2.91 -20.82 7.47
C ARG A 616 2.78 -19.87 6.28
N HIS A 617 3.07 -20.37 5.07
CA HIS A 617 2.71 -19.69 3.84
C HIS A 617 1.21 -19.35 3.84
N SER A 618 0.90 -18.10 3.54
CA SER A 618 -0.49 -17.62 3.52
C SER A 618 -1.27 -18.31 2.40
N ARG A 619 -2.50 -18.71 2.74
CA ARG A 619 -3.56 -19.22 1.86
C ARG A 619 -4.27 -18.10 1.12
N CYS A 620 -4.02 -16.83 1.47
CA CYS A 620 -4.62 -15.66 0.85
C CYS A 620 -4.03 -15.37 -0.54
N GLU A 621 -4.10 -16.35 -1.44
CA GLU A 621 -3.77 -16.15 -2.85
C GLU A 621 -4.90 -15.41 -3.56
N ASN A 622 -4.54 -14.51 -4.48
CA ASN A 622 -5.51 -13.89 -5.38
C ASN A 622 -5.84 -14.86 -6.54
N LEU A 623 -7.06 -15.40 -6.52
CA LEU A 623 -7.57 -16.42 -7.43
C LEU A 623 -7.76 -15.88 -8.86
N PHE A 624 -8.19 -14.63 -9.00
CA PHE A 624 -8.35 -14.02 -10.32
C PHE A 624 -7.00 -13.77 -10.98
N TYR A 625 -6.03 -13.19 -10.27
CA TYR A 625 -4.65 -13.06 -10.72
C TYR A 625 -4.04 -14.41 -11.11
N LYS A 626 -4.21 -15.44 -10.26
CA LYS A 626 -3.74 -16.80 -10.56
C LYS A 626 -4.38 -17.36 -11.83
N TRP A 627 -5.66 -17.13 -12.05
CA TRP A 627 -6.33 -17.49 -13.30
C TRP A 627 -5.70 -16.76 -14.49
N VAL A 628 -5.53 -15.43 -14.43
CA VAL A 628 -4.92 -14.63 -15.50
C VAL A 628 -3.50 -15.10 -15.86
N MET A 629 -2.68 -15.42 -14.86
CA MET A 629 -1.30 -15.87 -15.06
C MET A 629 -1.23 -17.28 -15.68
N ASN A 630 -2.25 -18.10 -15.48
CA ASN A 630 -2.32 -19.48 -16.00
C ASN A 630 -3.06 -19.60 -17.34
N LEU A 631 -3.52 -18.48 -17.93
CA LEU A 631 -4.17 -18.50 -19.24
C LEU A 631 -3.19 -18.92 -20.34
N ASP A 632 -3.57 -19.94 -21.12
CA ASP A 632 -2.85 -20.27 -22.34
C ASP A 632 -3.19 -19.25 -23.43
N ARG A 633 -2.29 -18.28 -23.60
CA ARG A 633 -2.40 -17.21 -24.61
C ARG A 633 -1.99 -17.67 -26.02
N ARG A 634 -1.57 -18.93 -26.20
CA ARG A 634 -1.29 -19.49 -27.53
C ARG A 634 -2.57 -19.80 -28.30
N ASP A 635 -3.63 -20.15 -27.57
CA ASP A 635 -4.96 -20.34 -28.13
C ASP A 635 -5.61 -18.97 -28.37
N LYS A 636 -5.85 -18.60 -29.63
CA LYS A 636 -6.41 -17.30 -30.06
C LYS A 636 -7.92 -17.21 -29.80
N ARG A 637 -8.34 -17.44 -28.56
CA ARG A 637 -9.75 -17.35 -28.16
C ARG A 637 -10.20 -15.89 -28.12
N LYS A 638 -11.45 -15.64 -28.50
CA LYS A 638 -12.08 -14.30 -28.38
C LYS A 638 -12.46 -13.97 -26.93
N ALA A 639 -12.78 -14.99 -26.13
CA ALA A 639 -13.12 -14.86 -24.72
C ALA A 639 -12.71 -16.13 -23.94
N TYR A 640 -12.55 -15.99 -22.63
CA TYR A 640 -12.11 -17.05 -21.71
C TYR A 640 -13.11 -17.20 -20.56
N PRO A 641 -13.50 -18.43 -20.19
CA PRO A 641 -14.38 -18.65 -19.05
C PRO A 641 -13.63 -18.40 -17.73
N TYR A 642 -14.28 -17.67 -16.84
CA TYR A 642 -13.85 -17.46 -15.46
C TYR A 642 -15.00 -17.77 -14.50
N THR A 643 -14.73 -18.55 -13.46
CA THR A 643 -15.70 -18.91 -12.43
C THR A 643 -15.24 -18.37 -11.09
N PHE A 644 -16.05 -17.51 -10.47
CA PHE A 644 -15.74 -17.02 -9.14
C PHE A 644 -15.89 -18.15 -8.14
N LYS A 645 -14.90 -18.31 -7.26
CA LYS A 645 -15.12 -19.06 -6.02
C LYS A 645 -16.16 -18.30 -5.19
N PRO A 646 -17.19 -18.96 -4.61
CA PRO A 646 -18.21 -18.27 -3.82
C PRO A 646 -17.59 -17.39 -2.74
N THR A 647 -18.13 -16.17 -2.59
CA THR A 647 -17.53 -15.15 -1.72
C THR A 647 -17.37 -15.63 -0.28
N LEU A 648 -18.39 -16.31 0.25
CA LEU A 648 -18.38 -16.82 1.62
C LEU A 648 -17.30 -17.89 1.84
N ASP A 649 -17.07 -18.73 0.83
CA ASP A 649 -16.13 -19.85 0.92
C ASP A 649 -14.69 -19.33 0.93
N TRP A 650 -14.31 -18.51 -0.07
CA TRP A 650 -12.94 -18.01 -0.12
C TRP A 650 -12.64 -17.06 1.05
N TYR A 651 -13.60 -16.23 1.48
CA TYR A 651 -13.40 -15.31 2.60
C TYR A 651 -13.16 -16.08 3.91
N GLN A 652 -13.95 -17.14 4.15
CA GLN A 652 -13.80 -17.98 5.33
C GLN A 652 -12.48 -18.77 5.31
N GLU A 653 -12.18 -19.44 4.20
CA GLU A 653 -11.01 -20.32 4.07
C GLU A 653 -9.67 -19.57 4.06
N GLN A 654 -9.65 -18.33 3.55
CA GLN A 654 -8.44 -17.53 3.43
C GLN A 654 -8.36 -16.46 4.53
N GLN A 655 -9.29 -15.51 4.58
CA GLN A 655 -9.14 -14.34 5.46
C GLN A 655 -9.44 -14.66 6.92
N VAL A 656 -10.59 -15.29 7.19
CA VAL A 656 -10.99 -15.62 8.57
C VAL A 656 -10.05 -16.66 9.16
N ALA A 657 -9.71 -17.70 8.39
CA ALA A 657 -8.78 -18.75 8.83
C ALA A 657 -7.39 -18.22 9.22
N GLU A 658 -6.97 -17.06 8.70
CA GLU A 658 -5.67 -16.45 8.99
C GLU A 658 -5.73 -15.19 9.86
N ASN A 659 -6.90 -14.84 10.40
CA ASN A 659 -7.13 -13.60 11.15
C ASN A 659 -6.71 -12.34 10.36
N ARG A 660 -6.92 -12.38 9.04
CA ARG A 660 -6.69 -11.27 8.11
C ARG A 660 -8.00 -10.59 7.70
N ASN A 661 -9.13 -11.09 8.20
CA ASN A 661 -10.45 -10.51 8.01
C ASN A 661 -10.61 -9.16 8.72
N PHE A 662 -11.75 -8.53 8.47
CA PHE A 662 -12.15 -7.27 9.09
C PHE A 662 -13.36 -7.52 10.00
N GLU A 663 -13.15 -7.52 11.32
CA GLU A 663 -14.19 -7.81 12.34
C GLU A 663 -15.38 -6.85 12.34
N HIS A 664 -15.29 -5.69 11.69
CA HIS A 664 -16.40 -4.73 11.56
C HIS A 664 -17.24 -4.93 10.29
N ILE A 665 -16.83 -5.82 9.39
CA ILE A 665 -17.50 -6.04 8.09
C ILE A 665 -18.33 -7.30 8.13
N ASN A 666 -19.57 -7.21 7.65
CA ASN A 666 -20.44 -8.36 7.45
C ASN A 666 -20.32 -8.86 6.00
N VAL A 667 -19.51 -9.89 5.79
CA VAL A 667 -19.49 -10.65 4.54
C VAL A 667 -20.56 -11.72 4.61
N SER A 668 -21.61 -11.59 3.78
CA SER A 668 -22.78 -12.47 3.87
C SER A 668 -23.52 -12.60 2.54
N SER A 669 -24.41 -13.59 2.46
CA SER A 669 -25.28 -13.75 1.29
C SER A 669 -26.30 -12.62 1.21
N TRP A 670 -26.87 -12.44 0.01
CA TRP A 670 -27.85 -11.40 -0.24
C TRP A 670 -29.06 -11.47 0.69
N LYS A 671 -29.51 -12.66 1.05
CA LYS A 671 -30.67 -12.87 1.96
C LYS A 671 -30.45 -12.15 3.28
N ARG A 672 -29.26 -12.35 3.87
CA ARG A 672 -28.92 -11.79 5.17
C ARG A 672 -28.71 -10.29 5.10
N VAL A 673 -28.03 -9.81 4.06
CA VAL A 673 -27.80 -8.37 3.88
C VAL A 673 -29.14 -7.65 3.66
N PHE A 674 -30.01 -8.16 2.79
CA PHE A 674 -31.32 -7.56 2.48
C PHE A 674 -32.22 -7.48 3.72
N GLU A 675 -32.20 -8.51 4.57
CA GLU A 675 -32.88 -8.49 5.86
C GLU A 675 -32.34 -7.37 6.78
N LEU A 676 -31.01 -7.27 6.91
CA LEU A 676 -30.36 -6.28 7.78
C LEU A 676 -30.59 -4.84 7.33
N VAL A 677 -30.62 -4.59 6.01
CA VAL A 677 -30.86 -3.26 5.43
C VAL A 677 -32.34 -2.99 5.11
N ARG A 678 -33.22 -3.97 5.40
CA ARG A 678 -34.67 -3.90 5.20
C ARG A 678 -35.09 -3.64 3.75
N ILE A 679 -34.44 -4.32 2.82
CA ILE A 679 -34.90 -4.36 1.42
C ILE A 679 -36.15 -5.24 1.36
N PRO A 680 -37.29 -4.71 0.88
CA PRO A 680 -38.54 -5.47 0.86
C PRO A 680 -38.43 -6.68 -0.08
N PRO A 681 -38.98 -7.85 0.28
CA PRO A 681 -39.01 -8.99 -0.63
C PRO A 681 -39.86 -8.63 -1.85
N THR A 682 -39.45 -9.13 -3.02
CA THR A 682 -40.28 -9.06 -4.24
C THR A 682 -41.62 -9.75 -3.94
N SER A 683 -42.72 -9.00 -3.95
CA SER A 683 -44.07 -9.55 -3.79
C SER A 683 -44.39 -10.45 -4.98
N GLY A 684 -44.04 -11.73 -4.86
CA GLY A 684 -44.53 -12.77 -5.76
C GLY A 684 -46.03 -12.94 -5.53
N LYS A 685 -46.81 -12.77 -6.60
CA LYS A 685 -48.25 -13.07 -6.64
C LYS A 685 -48.54 -14.58 -6.65
N ASP A 686 -47.59 -15.43 -6.28
CA ASP A 686 -47.73 -16.89 -6.32
C ASP A 686 -47.54 -17.47 -4.91
N SER A 687 -48.62 -17.46 -4.12
CA SER A 687 -48.92 -18.45 -3.06
C SER A 687 -50.18 -18.02 -2.28
N GLU A 688 -51.30 -17.89 -2.98
CA GLU A 688 -52.59 -18.22 -2.37
C GLU A 688 -52.75 -19.75 -2.42
N GLY A 689 -52.79 -20.37 -1.24
CA GLY A 689 -52.84 -21.81 -1.03
C GLY A 689 -51.58 -22.28 -0.32
N THR A 690 -51.53 -22.49 0.98
CA THR A 690 -52.48 -23.28 1.77
C THR A 690 -52.26 -22.93 3.24
N ARG A 691 -53.20 -22.20 3.85
CA ARG A 691 -53.25 -22.03 5.31
C ARG A 691 -54.03 -23.22 5.88
N VAL A 692 -53.33 -24.27 6.29
CA VAL A 692 -53.89 -25.24 7.24
C VAL A 692 -53.41 -24.82 8.62
N GLU A 693 -54.34 -24.25 9.38
CA GLU A 693 -54.21 -24.09 10.81
C GLU A 693 -53.97 -25.46 11.46
N SER A 694 -53.01 -25.53 12.36
CA SER A 694 -52.98 -26.59 13.38
C SER A 694 -52.60 -25.95 14.70
N LYS A 695 -53.64 -25.66 15.48
CA LYS A 695 -53.57 -25.42 16.92
C LYS A 695 -52.93 -26.62 17.62
N LYS A 696 -51.90 -26.38 18.41
CA LYS A 696 -51.82 -26.82 19.80
C LYS A 696 -50.70 -26.09 20.53
#